data_AF-A0A8J1XUB0-F1
#
_entry.id   AF-A0A8J1XUB0-F1
#
_cell.length_a   1.000
_cell.length_b   1.000
_cell.length_c   1.000
_cell.angle_alpha   90.00
_cell.angle_beta   90.00
_cell.angle_gamma   90.00
#
_symmetry.space_group_name_H-M   'P 1'
#
loop_
_entity.id
_entity.type
_entity.pdbx_description
1 polymer ?
#
loop_
_entity_poly.entity_id
_entity_poly.type
_entity_poly.pdbx_seq_one_letter_code
_entity_poly.pdbx_strand_id
1 'polypeptide(L)'
;MERGSRVKGLIDSLDKLNVQRGLTPDDLQQSRYVTSKLLQYVSNTQDKVHRDLFLKNISNLEVLLSTLENSSDNCVRQNVLYVLIELIGKSHTGKRATVMVQQGATQVLFHLLVDDNKTAENDDLQITIHQVLAKLGPKDRKFGVKARLSQALAVTLNIVRNHTSSPKSIQPVLQVLKQLANNAVNASYLGKNGAISYLFKIVSVCGRKHLTILKCALDTLGSLVKSKSNSARAIGHGGVPMLMSSFYDWHKVDTKNRHTNLRKSILNILKHITNLKSGRKALIEGDGIRILYTTCQETLQVRELESVIFVASLILRKCFPKNRLPLQNVCSAISCSLPESDFHIPESYLNPDLQDPTFSHNAASSTGCHGDDSSLDNDDDISSDDNDAAKLESEDDLDGERERAPPSVQSASELAAAYSQFFPEIAEFLSTEEDQGAKARAPVGSQSDSVLHTPYRSLAASGRYSMPNLPSASAEEIMLGFNDMSMHDGSRHKETYTRKSDLNIRDNITSVNFAGMSMERRTSDNQSDITLDETETLGFQTSAKVPIRRPQQSTSNKSPKVKRKAKRKQKTQSPSKMKSPSKMDDWFTSDLQSSLSITQISPRDTKEETPSEESLSEEEEPGVYEGPDTYASIAAKTKGVGRWNKIAFPDLHGHKPPPFPEPLYERKFGVQRCKVFEDIDRMINPDQVMEHVVFDLDAIVASAGDTYNSRYSVNSNRDASRIGRIEDYSDYLKFNSQFESGNLRKAIQVRELEYDLILSPDVNTNHHHQWFYFEVSNMKAGMKYRFNIVNCEKVNSQFNFGMQPVMFSVREAMEGRPYWTRVGSEICYYRNHFTRSSQVTGGVKGKSYYTTTFTIMFPHTRDVCYLAYHFPYTYSTLQANLFKWSNIYDKQSIYYRQQTLTHTLTGNPVPLLTITAYPTSQDQEGLDQFRSRPYIFLSARVHPGESNASWVMKGSLDLLLSSKPQAQQLREMYIFKVVPMLNPDGVINGTHRCSMVAEDLNRRWLHPCPKLHPTIYHTKGLLQYMQSINKAPLVFCDYHGHSRRKNVFMYGCSPSMSWMNEDLDNPAISSNKVEDTGYKTLPRLLQSSAASFSLGNCSFMVEKSKEATARVVVWRQIGVVRSYTMESTYCGCDQGAYRGNHINTRMLEEMGRKFCEALLKVRSRHAKLASFGSLAGALASDSNISIHSDPCEGAMAFPSVPSSSKDFELQESDSSSNSDSQCSDSDELDDMEEVEGIMGDEGVYEYP
;
A
#
# COMPACT_ATOMS: atom_id res chain seq x y z
N MET A 1 -43.88 8.12 45.14
CA MET A 1 -43.26 7.03 45.93
C MET A 1 -44.19 5.83 46.09
N GLU A 2 -45.42 5.99 46.62
CA GLU A 2 -46.37 4.88 46.92
C GLU A 2 -46.32 3.65 46.01
N ARG A 3 -46.50 3.80 44.68
CA ARG A 3 -46.57 2.65 43.75
C ARG A 3 -45.33 1.77 43.80
N GLY A 4 -44.14 2.33 44.03
CA GLY A 4 -42.90 1.56 44.20
C GLY A 4 -42.88 0.75 45.50
N SER A 5 -43.38 1.32 46.59
CA SER A 5 -43.54 0.61 47.87
C SER A 5 -44.53 -0.56 47.74
N ARG A 6 -45.66 -0.35 47.05
CA ARG A 6 -46.64 -1.42 46.77
C ARG A 6 -46.07 -2.54 45.89
N VAL A 7 -45.22 -2.22 44.91
CA VAL A 7 -44.50 -3.23 44.11
C VAL A 7 -43.52 -4.01 44.97
N LYS A 8 -42.72 -3.34 45.84
CA LYS A 8 -41.82 -4.03 46.76
C LYS A 8 -42.60 -4.99 47.68
N GLY A 9 -43.68 -4.53 48.31
CA GLY A 9 -44.49 -5.39 49.19
C GLY A 9 -45.11 -6.62 48.51
N LEU A 10 -45.35 -6.57 47.19
CA LEU A 10 -45.77 -7.74 46.40
C LEU A 10 -44.59 -8.70 46.12
N ILE A 11 -43.38 -8.20 45.90
CA ILE A 11 -42.16 -9.00 45.76
C ILE A 11 -41.79 -9.65 47.11
N ASP A 12 -41.80 -8.89 48.21
CA ASP A 12 -41.59 -9.37 49.58
C ASP A 12 -42.65 -10.43 50.02
N SER A 13 -43.83 -10.44 49.37
CA SER A 13 -44.88 -11.45 49.57
C SER A 13 -44.66 -12.68 48.68
N LEU A 14 -44.13 -12.50 47.48
CA LEU A 14 -43.83 -13.57 46.53
C LEU A 14 -42.63 -14.40 46.98
N ASP A 15 -41.61 -13.76 47.53
CA ASP A 15 -40.43 -14.40 48.11
C ASP A 15 -40.80 -15.41 49.23
N LYS A 16 -41.69 -15.00 50.13
CA LYS A 16 -42.22 -15.86 51.20
C LYS A 16 -42.96 -17.10 50.68
N LEU A 17 -43.63 -16.99 49.53
CA LEU A 17 -44.30 -18.10 48.87
C LEU A 17 -43.29 -19.02 48.16
N ASN A 18 -42.21 -18.49 47.59
CA ASN A 18 -41.13 -19.29 46.98
C ASN A 18 -40.43 -20.22 47.99
N VAL A 19 -40.31 -19.80 49.26
CA VAL A 19 -39.63 -20.55 50.32
C VAL A 19 -40.45 -21.75 50.84
N GLN A 20 -41.76 -21.78 50.58
CA GLN A 20 -42.66 -22.83 51.08
C GLN A 20 -42.64 -24.09 50.20
N ARG A 21 -41.98 -25.15 50.68
CA ARG A 21 -41.97 -26.47 50.02
C ARG A 21 -43.33 -27.15 50.11
N GLY A 22 -44.04 -27.21 48.98
CA GLY A 22 -45.34 -27.89 48.86
C GLY A 22 -46.52 -26.95 49.08
N LEU A 23 -46.69 -26.00 48.15
CA LEU A 23 -47.80 -25.03 48.14
C LEU A 23 -49.16 -25.75 48.27
N THR A 24 -50.00 -25.29 49.20
CA THR A 24 -51.41 -25.71 49.24
C THR A 24 -52.18 -25.10 48.05
N PRO A 25 -53.41 -25.58 47.75
CA PRO A 25 -54.26 -24.95 46.73
C PRO A 25 -54.52 -23.46 46.98
N ASP A 26 -54.52 -23.03 48.25
CA ASP A 26 -54.75 -21.64 48.64
C ASP A 26 -53.47 -20.80 48.47
N ASP A 27 -52.29 -21.33 48.83
CA ASP A 27 -51.01 -20.67 48.55
C ASP A 27 -50.81 -20.50 47.04
N LEU A 28 -51.25 -21.47 46.23
CA LEU A 28 -51.19 -21.39 44.77
C LEU A 28 -52.15 -20.34 44.20
N GLN A 29 -53.37 -20.21 44.74
CA GLN A 29 -54.28 -19.11 44.41
C GLN A 29 -53.68 -17.76 44.80
N GLN A 30 -53.03 -17.67 45.97
CA GLN A 30 -52.34 -16.48 46.43
C GLN A 30 -51.13 -16.13 45.53
N SER A 31 -50.34 -17.11 45.08
CA SER A 31 -49.26 -16.89 44.10
C SER A 31 -49.79 -16.36 42.76
N ARG A 32 -50.91 -16.90 42.26
CA ARG A 32 -51.59 -16.38 41.05
C ARG A 32 -52.08 -14.96 41.26
N TYR A 33 -52.68 -14.65 42.41
CA TYR A 33 -53.15 -13.30 42.75
C TYR A 33 -52.00 -12.29 42.86
N VAL A 34 -50.93 -12.61 43.61
CA VAL A 34 -49.76 -11.75 43.79
C VAL A 34 -49.06 -11.48 42.47
N THR A 35 -48.81 -12.49 41.64
CA THR A 35 -48.16 -12.31 40.34
C THR A 35 -49.04 -11.55 39.34
N SER A 36 -50.35 -11.79 39.33
CA SER A 36 -51.30 -11.02 38.51
C SER A 36 -51.36 -9.54 38.92
N LYS A 37 -51.35 -9.26 40.24
CA LYS A 37 -51.29 -7.89 40.75
C LYS A 37 -49.94 -7.22 40.46
N LEU A 38 -48.85 -7.96 40.57
CA LEU A 38 -47.51 -7.45 40.22
C LEU A 38 -47.46 -7.06 38.73
N LEU A 39 -47.95 -7.92 37.83
CA LEU A 39 -48.09 -7.60 36.40
C LEU A 39 -48.97 -6.36 36.17
N GLN A 40 -50.13 -6.29 36.82
CA GLN A 40 -51.02 -5.13 36.74
C GLN A 40 -50.34 -3.82 37.17
N TYR A 41 -49.51 -3.83 38.20
CA TYR A 41 -48.76 -2.63 38.64
C TYR A 41 -47.57 -2.32 37.72
N VAL A 42 -46.77 -3.31 37.32
CA VAL A 42 -45.59 -3.12 36.45
C VAL A 42 -46.01 -2.51 35.10
N SER A 43 -47.05 -3.05 34.45
CA SER A 43 -47.57 -2.54 33.18
C SER A 43 -48.17 -1.13 33.27
N ASN A 44 -48.51 -0.66 34.48
CA ASN A 44 -49.09 0.67 34.74
C ASN A 44 -48.11 1.63 35.46
N THR A 45 -46.80 1.42 35.27
CA THR A 45 -45.73 2.30 35.76
C THR A 45 -44.80 2.76 34.64
N GLN A 46 -44.18 3.93 34.82
CA GLN A 46 -43.28 4.54 33.81
C GLN A 46 -41.86 3.95 33.89
N ASP A 47 -41.14 3.99 32.76
CA ASP A 47 -39.76 3.48 32.57
C ASP A 47 -38.73 3.97 33.62
N LYS A 48 -38.96 5.10 34.30
CA LYS A 48 -38.15 5.54 35.44
C LYS A 48 -38.27 4.59 36.64
N VAL A 49 -39.50 4.17 36.96
CA VAL A 49 -39.80 3.25 38.06
C VAL A 49 -39.25 1.85 37.76
N HIS A 50 -39.32 1.40 36.49
CA HIS A 50 -38.68 0.13 36.08
C HIS A 50 -37.16 0.16 36.27
N ARG A 51 -36.50 1.28 35.96
CA ARG A 51 -35.06 1.45 36.24
C ARG A 51 -34.75 1.43 37.74
N ASP A 52 -35.48 2.21 38.53
CA ASP A 52 -35.26 2.30 39.98
C ASP A 52 -35.56 0.98 40.73
N LEU A 53 -36.48 0.15 40.23
CA LEU A 53 -36.80 -1.16 40.82
C LEU A 53 -35.74 -2.25 40.57
N PHE A 54 -34.96 -2.18 39.49
CA PHE A 54 -34.12 -3.30 39.02
C PHE A 54 -32.64 -2.98 38.80
N LEU A 55 -32.28 -1.73 38.49
CA LEU A 55 -30.87 -1.31 38.40
C LEU A 55 -30.27 -0.95 39.77
N LYS A 56 -31.09 -0.89 40.82
CA LYS A 56 -30.69 -0.50 42.18
C LYS A 56 -30.99 -1.56 43.26
N ASN A 57 -31.73 -2.61 42.94
CA ASN A 57 -32.10 -3.65 43.90
C ASN A 57 -32.16 -5.00 43.19
N ILE A 58 -31.06 -5.74 43.22
CA ILE A 58 -30.86 -6.97 42.42
C ILE A 58 -31.73 -8.12 42.93
N SER A 59 -31.94 -8.23 44.24
CA SER A 59 -32.77 -9.27 44.87
C SER A 59 -34.22 -9.30 44.36
N ASN A 60 -34.77 -8.16 43.94
CA ASN A 60 -36.09 -8.10 43.27
C ASN A 60 -36.17 -9.00 42.02
N LEU A 61 -35.05 -9.22 41.33
CA LEU A 61 -34.98 -10.08 40.16
C LEU A 61 -34.75 -11.55 40.54
N GLU A 62 -33.89 -11.80 41.54
CA GLU A 62 -33.63 -13.15 42.08
C GLU A 62 -34.94 -13.81 42.54
N VAL A 63 -35.80 -13.07 43.25
CA VAL A 63 -37.14 -13.52 43.65
C VAL A 63 -38.00 -13.92 42.44
N LEU A 64 -38.00 -13.14 41.36
CA LEU A 64 -38.80 -13.44 40.15
C LEU A 64 -38.26 -14.64 39.38
N LEU A 65 -36.95 -14.82 39.32
CA LEU A 65 -36.33 -15.99 38.69
C LEU A 65 -36.58 -17.25 39.53
N SER A 66 -36.43 -17.16 40.85
CA SER A 66 -36.78 -18.23 41.80
C SER A 66 -38.27 -18.64 41.69
N THR A 67 -39.19 -17.69 41.49
CA THR A 67 -40.61 -18.00 41.22
C THR A 67 -40.81 -18.78 39.92
N LEU A 68 -40.04 -18.48 38.86
CA LEU A 68 -40.13 -19.19 37.58
C LEU A 68 -39.60 -20.64 37.68
N GLU A 69 -38.55 -20.87 38.48
CA GLU A 69 -37.98 -22.21 38.68
C GLU A 69 -38.84 -23.08 39.61
N ASN A 70 -39.29 -22.52 40.75
CA ASN A 70 -39.98 -23.28 41.78
C ASN A 70 -41.48 -23.49 41.52
N SER A 71 -42.12 -22.61 40.73
CA SER A 71 -43.55 -22.80 40.39
C SER A 71 -43.74 -23.77 39.23
N SER A 72 -44.69 -24.69 39.37
CA SER A 72 -45.20 -25.56 38.30
C SER A 72 -46.47 -25.01 37.62
N ASP A 73 -46.99 -23.86 38.06
CA ASP A 73 -48.26 -23.32 37.56
C ASP A 73 -48.09 -22.39 36.37
N ASN A 74 -48.77 -22.70 35.27
CA ASN A 74 -48.66 -21.93 34.02
C ASN A 74 -49.17 -20.50 34.16
N CYS A 75 -50.13 -20.20 35.04
CA CYS A 75 -50.61 -18.82 35.24
C CYS A 75 -49.57 -17.98 36.02
N VAL A 76 -48.99 -18.53 37.10
CA VAL A 76 -47.86 -17.92 37.82
C VAL A 76 -46.68 -17.67 36.88
N ARG A 77 -46.24 -18.69 36.13
CA ARG A 77 -45.16 -18.59 35.14
C ARG A 77 -45.42 -17.51 34.09
N GLN A 78 -46.59 -17.53 33.47
CA GLN A 78 -46.98 -16.57 32.43
C GLN A 78 -47.02 -15.13 32.95
N ASN A 79 -47.54 -14.89 34.16
CA ASN A 79 -47.56 -13.57 34.78
C ASN A 79 -46.14 -13.03 35.00
N VAL A 80 -45.23 -13.85 35.53
CA VAL A 80 -43.84 -13.43 35.80
C VAL A 80 -43.06 -13.21 34.50
N LEU A 81 -43.28 -14.02 33.46
CA LEU A 81 -42.68 -13.79 32.14
C LEU A 81 -43.14 -12.46 31.53
N TYR A 82 -44.44 -12.13 31.60
CA TYR A 82 -44.93 -10.81 31.14
C TYR A 82 -44.35 -9.66 31.97
N VAL A 83 -44.16 -9.84 33.28
CA VAL A 83 -43.42 -8.88 34.13
C VAL A 83 -42.00 -8.68 33.58
N LEU A 84 -41.23 -9.74 33.30
CA LEU A 84 -39.89 -9.62 32.71
C LEU A 84 -39.90 -8.93 31.33
N ILE A 85 -40.89 -9.19 30.47
CA ILE A 85 -41.04 -8.55 29.16
C ILE A 85 -41.19 -7.03 29.30
N GLU A 86 -42.05 -6.55 30.19
CA GLU A 86 -42.27 -5.12 30.43
C GLU A 86 -41.10 -4.48 31.20
N LEU A 87 -40.44 -5.21 32.10
CA LEU A 87 -39.28 -4.71 32.84
C LEU A 87 -38.04 -4.49 31.96
N ILE A 88 -37.79 -5.34 30.96
CA ILE A 88 -36.79 -5.04 29.91
C ILE A 88 -37.25 -3.85 29.06
N GLY A 89 -38.57 -3.69 28.90
CA GLY A 89 -39.22 -2.53 28.31
C GLY A 89 -39.01 -2.39 26.80
N LYS A 90 -39.11 -1.13 26.35
CA LYS A 90 -38.93 -0.69 24.96
C LYS A 90 -37.76 0.29 24.81
N SER A 91 -37.50 1.12 25.81
CA SER A 91 -36.32 2.01 25.89
C SER A 91 -35.15 1.34 26.64
N HIS A 92 -33.91 1.78 26.39
CA HIS A 92 -32.70 1.38 27.13
C HIS A 92 -32.52 -0.14 27.38
N THR A 93 -33.07 -0.98 26.49
CA THR A 93 -33.18 -2.44 26.65
C THR A 93 -31.83 -3.11 26.94
N GLY A 94 -30.76 -2.64 26.30
CA GLY A 94 -29.41 -3.18 26.45
C GLY A 94 -28.90 -3.23 27.89
N LYS A 95 -28.95 -2.13 28.65
CA LYS A 95 -28.46 -2.10 30.04
C LYS A 95 -29.30 -2.99 30.98
N ARG A 96 -30.62 -3.02 30.78
CA ARG A 96 -31.54 -3.87 31.57
C ARG A 96 -31.34 -5.36 31.26
N ALA A 97 -31.16 -5.71 29.99
CA ALA A 97 -30.87 -7.07 29.56
C ALA A 97 -29.51 -7.57 30.09
N THR A 98 -28.46 -6.74 30.11
CA THR A 98 -27.16 -7.13 30.69
C THR A 98 -27.28 -7.53 32.17
N VAL A 99 -28.00 -6.75 32.99
CA VAL A 99 -28.22 -7.09 34.41
C VAL A 99 -28.99 -8.40 34.56
N MET A 100 -30.03 -8.63 33.75
CA MET A 100 -30.76 -9.91 33.77
C MET A 100 -29.90 -11.10 33.34
N VAL A 101 -28.99 -10.91 32.37
CA VAL A 101 -28.04 -11.93 31.93
C VAL A 101 -26.99 -12.25 32.99
N GLN A 102 -26.52 -11.24 33.73
CA GLN A 102 -25.61 -11.40 34.88
C GLN A 102 -26.28 -12.22 35.99
N GLN A 103 -27.57 -11.95 36.29
CA GLN A 103 -28.38 -12.71 37.24
C GLN A 103 -28.92 -14.05 36.69
N GLY A 104 -28.22 -14.66 35.73
CA GLY A 104 -28.50 -16.02 35.28
C GLY A 104 -29.82 -16.22 34.51
N ALA A 105 -30.63 -15.18 34.25
CA ALA A 105 -32.00 -15.32 33.71
C ALA A 105 -32.08 -16.15 32.41
N THR A 106 -31.06 -16.08 31.54
CA THR A 106 -31.02 -16.91 30.33
C THR A 106 -30.85 -18.41 30.62
N GLN A 107 -30.16 -18.79 31.70
CA GLN A 107 -30.03 -20.18 32.14
C GLN A 107 -31.38 -20.70 32.66
N VAL A 108 -32.01 -19.94 33.57
CA VAL A 108 -33.35 -20.20 34.13
C VAL A 108 -34.37 -20.45 33.01
N LEU A 109 -34.44 -19.54 32.05
CA LEU A 109 -35.40 -19.62 30.93
C LEU A 109 -35.13 -20.80 29.99
N PHE A 110 -33.88 -21.26 29.83
CA PHE A 110 -33.59 -22.47 29.05
C PHE A 110 -33.94 -23.77 29.78
N HIS A 111 -33.81 -23.82 31.11
CA HIS A 111 -34.30 -24.97 31.89
C HIS A 111 -35.83 -25.02 31.87
N LEU A 112 -36.49 -23.90 32.19
CA LEU A 112 -37.96 -23.78 32.16
C LEU A 112 -38.55 -24.22 30.81
N LEU A 113 -37.94 -23.82 29.69
CA LEU A 113 -38.37 -24.21 28.34
C LEU A 113 -38.29 -25.73 28.10
N VAL A 114 -37.29 -26.40 28.67
CA VAL A 114 -37.05 -27.84 28.49
C VAL A 114 -37.87 -28.68 29.46
N ASP A 115 -38.19 -28.16 30.64
CA ASP A 115 -39.07 -28.83 31.59
C ASP A 115 -40.55 -28.69 31.21
N ASP A 116 -40.98 -27.54 30.67
CA ASP A 116 -42.34 -27.36 30.13
C ASP A 116 -42.62 -28.30 28.94
N ASN A 117 -41.66 -28.48 28.03
CA ASN A 117 -41.74 -29.44 26.92
C ASN A 117 -41.87 -30.91 27.40
N LYS A 118 -41.62 -31.23 28.68
CA LYS A 118 -41.85 -32.58 29.22
C LYS A 118 -43.26 -32.76 29.81
N THR A 119 -43.97 -31.67 30.12
CA THR A 119 -45.21 -31.70 30.90
C THR A 119 -46.44 -31.18 30.16
N ALA A 120 -46.29 -30.34 29.13
CA ALA A 120 -47.41 -29.85 28.32
C ALA A 120 -47.02 -29.45 26.89
N GLU A 121 -47.96 -29.62 25.94
CA GLU A 121 -47.88 -29.01 24.59
C GLU A 121 -48.37 -27.54 24.62
N ASN A 122 -47.89 -26.74 25.59
CA ASN A 122 -48.34 -25.36 25.80
C ASN A 122 -47.52 -24.35 24.98
N ASP A 123 -47.77 -24.31 23.67
CA ASP A 123 -47.08 -23.41 22.72
C ASP A 123 -47.04 -21.94 23.20
N ASP A 124 -48.12 -21.39 23.78
CA ASP A 124 -48.19 -19.98 24.18
C ASP A 124 -47.18 -19.62 25.30
N LEU A 125 -47.01 -20.49 26.29
CA LEU A 125 -46.02 -20.30 27.35
C LEU A 125 -44.59 -20.38 26.78
N GLN A 126 -44.34 -21.35 25.90
CA GLN A 126 -43.04 -21.52 25.24
C GLN A 126 -42.70 -20.35 24.32
N ILE A 127 -43.67 -19.83 23.55
CA ILE A 127 -43.52 -18.61 22.75
C ILE A 127 -43.23 -17.41 23.66
N THR A 128 -43.84 -17.32 24.83
CA THR A 128 -43.59 -16.22 25.80
C THR A 128 -42.17 -16.30 26.39
N ILE A 129 -41.67 -17.48 26.72
CA ILE A 129 -40.27 -17.69 27.11
C ILE A 129 -39.31 -17.21 25.99
N HIS A 130 -39.63 -17.52 24.73
CA HIS A 130 -38.86 -17.05 23.57
C HIS A 130 -38.91 -15.52 23.40
N GLN A 131 -40.00 -14.83 23.78
CA GLN A 131 -40.05 -13.36 23.75
C GLN A 131 -39.07 -12.72 24.74
N VAL A 132 -38.87 -13.32 25.93
CA VAL A 132 -37.85 -12.86 26.89
C VAL A 132 -36.44 -13.19 26.37
N LEU A 133 -36.20 -14.45 25.97
CA LEU A 133 -34.91 -14.90 25.44
C LEU A 133 -34.45 -14.09 24.22
N ALA A 134 -35.37 -13.68 23.33
CA ALA A 134 -35.06 -12.84 22.17
C ALA A 134 -34.54 -11.45 22.56
N LYS A 135 -35.01 -10.87 23.67
CA LYS A 135 -34.50 -9.59 24.20
C LYS A 135 -33.15 -9.76 24.93
N LEU A 136 -32.94 -10.88 25.62
CA LEU A 136 -31.74 -11.13 26.44
C LEU A 136 -30.54 -11.64 25.63
N GLY A 137 -30.76 -12.53 24.65
CA GLY A 137 -29.71 -13.20 23.89
C GLY A 137 -28.64 -12.29 23.27
N PRO A 138 -28.98 -11.12 22.68
CA PRO A 138 -28.00 -10.14 22.17
C PRO A 138 -27.07 -9.51 23.22
N LYS A 139 -27.22 -9.84 24.51
CA LYS A 139 -26.38 -9.36 25.62
C LYS A 139 -25.71 -10.49 26.41
N ASP A 140 -25.84 -11.74 25.98
CA ASP A 140 -25.23 -12.90 26.63
C ASP A 140 -24.18 -13.56 25.72
N ARG A 141 -22.89 -13.24 25.94
CA ARG A 141 -21.76 -13.85 25.21
C ARG A 141 -21.74 -15.39 25.35
N LYS A 142 -22.40 -15.98 26.36
CA LYS A 142 -22.49 -17.43 26.60
C LYS A 142 -23.83 -18.05 26.17
N PHE A 143 -24.77 -17.30 25.59
CA PHE A 143 -26.14 -17.73 25.25
C PHE A 143 -26.21 -19.08 24.53
N GLY A 144 -25.44 -19.24 23.44
CA GLY A 144 -25.40 -20.47 22.66
C GLY A 144 -24.80 -21.66 23.40
N VAL A 145 -23.92 -21.43 24.39
CA VAL A 145 -23.36 -22.49 25.24
C VAL A 145 -24.40 -22.93 26.28
N LYS A 146 -25.04 -21.97 26.96
CA LYS A 146 -26.13 -22.23 27.92
C LYS A 146 -27.26 -23.07 27.30
N ALA A 147 -27.78 -22.62 26.15
CA ALA A 147 -28.85 -23.33 25.42
C ALA A 147 -28.50 -24.77 25.03
N ARG A 148 -27.22 -25.05 24.79
CA ARG A 148 -26.71 -26.39 24.44
C ARG A 148 -26.59 -27.28 25.68
N LEU A 149 -26.09 -26.75 26.79
CA LEU A 149 -25.97 -27.49 28.06
C LEU A 149 -27.35 -27.80 28.66
N SER A 150 -28.29 -26.85 28.61
CA SER A 150 -29.69 -27.06 29.04
C SER A 150 -30.54 -27.87 28.04
N GLN A 151 -29.98 -28.33 26.91
CA GLN A 151 -30.67 -29.08 25.84
C GLN A 151 -31.78 -28.32 25.05
N ALA A 152 -31.96 -27.02 25.31
CA ALA A 152 -33.01 -26.17 24.71
C ALA A 152 -32.94 -26.00 23.18
N LEU A 153 -31.82 -26.37 22.54
CA LEU A 153 -31.66 -26.37 21.07
C LEU A 153 -32.75 -27.18 20.35
N ALA A 154 -33.11 -28.36 20.87
CA ALA A 154 -34.12 -29.24 20.26
C ALA A 154 -35.54 -28.67 20.40
N VAL A 155 -35.89 -28.18 21.59
CA VAL A 155 -37.21 -27.57 21.87
C VAL A 155 -37.44 -26.33 21.00
N THR A 156 -36.47 -25.42 20.96
CA THR A 156 -36.49 -24.23 20.09
C THR A 156 -36.78 -24.61 18.62
N LEU A 157 -36.14 -25.68 18.14
CA LEU A 157 -36.27 -26.14 16.76
C LEU A 157 -37.62 -26.83 16.46
N ASN A 158 -38.19 -27.55 17.43
CA ASN A 158 -39.51 -28.16 17.31
C ASN A 158 -40.63 -27.11 17.23
N ILE A 159 -40.56 -26.05 18.05
CA ILE A 159 -41.51 -24.93 17.98
C ILE A 159 -41.41 -24.25 16.60
N VAL A 160 -40.20 -24.08 16.05
CA VAL A 160 -40.00 -23.53 14.69
C VAL A 160 -40.62 -24.42 13.61
N ARG A 161 -40.50 -25.76 13.73
CA ARG A 161 -41.16 -26.72 12.82
C ARG A 161 -42.68 -26.55 12.83
N ASN A 162 -43.28 -26.53 14.03
CA ASN A 162 -44.73 -26.48 14.22
C ASN A 162 -45.31 -25.13 13.74
N HIS A 163 -44.68 -24.01 14.09
CA HIS A 163 -45.16 -22.66 13.77
C HIS A 163 -44.71 -22.10 12.42
N THR A 164 -44.24 -22.94 11.50
CA THR A 164 -43.79 -22.54 10.14
C THR A 164 -44.82 -21.75 9.32
N SER A 165 -46.10 -21.76 9.70
CA SER A 165 -47.19 -21.05 9.01
C SER A 165 -47.85 -19.94 9.86
N SER A 166 -47.27 -19.59 11.01
CA SER A 166 -47.88 -18.72 12.04
C SER A 166 -47.04 -17.46 12.31
N PRO A 167 -47.14 -16.39 11.48
CA PRO A 167 -46.21 -15.26 11.51
C PRO A 167 -46.06 -14.54 12.87
N LYS A 168 -47.13 -14.40 13.65
CA LYS A 168 -47.07 -13.73 14.96
C LYS A 168 -46.29 -14.57 15.99
N SER A 169 -46.54 -15.88 16.02
CA SER A 169 -45.93 -16.84 16.95
C SER A 169 -44.46 -17.10 16.66
N ILE A 170 -44.09 -17.21 15.37
CA ILE A 170 -42.76 -17.64 14.93
C ILE A 170 -41.67 -16.57 15.11
N GLN A 171 -42.04 -15.27 15.18
CA GLN A 171 -41.07 -14.16 15.22
C GLN A 171 -40.09 -14.21 16.41
N PRO A 172 -40.52 -14.29 17.69
CA PRO A 172 -39.57 -14.37 18.82
C PRO A 172 -38.72 -15.65 18.78
N VAL A 173 -39.31 -16.77 18.35
CA VAL A 173 -38.63 -18.06 18.26
C VAL A 173 -37.50 -18.03 17.22
N LEU A 174 -37.72 -17.38 16.07
CA LEU A 174 -36.68 -17.12 15.07
C LEU A 174 -35.59 -16.16 15.57
N GLN A 175 -35.94 -15.15 16.37
CA GLN A 175 -34.95 -14.25 16.96
C GLN A 175 -34.01 -14.99 17.92
N VAL A 176 -34.53 -15.93 18.72
CA VAL A 176 -33.71 -16.86 19.52
C VAL A 176 -32.88 -17.77 18.62
N LEU A 177 -33.50 -18.43 17.63
CA LEU A 177 -32.81 -19.32 16.69
C LEU A 177 -31.64 -18.63 15.97
N LYS A 178 -31.78 -17.35 15.60
CA LYS A 178 -30.70 -16.52 15.03
C LYS A 178 -29.50 -16.43 15.98
N GLN A 179 -29.72 -16.16 17.26
CA GLN A 179 -28.63 -16.08 18.24
C GLN A 179 -28.00 -17.45 18.50
N LEU A 180 -28.79 -18.52 18.52
CA LEU A 180 -28.27 -19.89 18.64
C LEU A 180 -27.41 -20.29 17.44
N ALA A 181 -27.84 -19.92 16.22
CA ALA A 181 -27.14 -20.20 14.96
C ALA A 181 -25.83 -19.39 14.76
N ASN A 182 -25.60 -18.35 15.56
CA ASN A 182 -24.33 -17.60 15.51
C ASN A 182 -23.15 -18.40 16.09
N ASN A 183 -23.40 -19.42 16.92
CA ASN A 183 -22.36 -20.35 17.37
C ASN A 183 -22.20 -21.52 16.37
N ALA A 184 -20.97 -21.77 15.90
CA ALA A 184 -20.69 -22.76 14.86
C ALA A 184 -21.09 -24.22 15.21
N VAL A 185 -20.95 -24.62 16.48
CA VAL A 185 -21.32 -25.96 16.94
C VAL A 185 -22.84 -26.13 16.93
N ASN A 186 -23.56 -25.12 17.45
CA ASN A 186 -25.01 -25.08 17.40
C ASN A 186 -25.54 -25.02 15.96
N ALA A 187 -24.91 -24.25 15.07
CA ALA A 187 -25.27 -24.19 13.66
C ALA A 187 -25.16 -25.56 12.97
N SER A 188 -24.11 -26.33 13.28
CA SER A 188 -23.95 -27.71 12.80
C SER A 188 -25.06 -28.63 13.31
N TYR A 189 -25.37 -28.57 14.61
CA TYR A 189 -26.45 -29.34 15.23
C TYR A 189 -27.83 -29.00 14.64
N LEU A 190 -28.20 -27.71 14.58
CA LEU A 190 -29.49 -27.24 14.06
C LEU A 190 -29.65 -27.62 12.59
N GLY A 191 -28.59 -27.49 11.79
CA GLY A 191 -28.58 -27.93 10.39
C GLY A 191 -28.74 -29.44 10.22
N LYS A 192 -28.10 -30.26 11.06
CA LYS A 192 -28.30 -31.73 11.08
C LYS A 192 -29.74 -32.12 11.41
N ASN A 193 -30.41 -31.36 12.27
CA ASN A 193 -31.80 -31.61 12.72
C ASN A 193 -32.87 -30.89 11.85
N GLY A 194 -32.53 -30.47 10.63
CA GLY A 194 -33.49 -30.01 9.63
C GLY A 194 -33.84 -28.51 9.64
N ALA A 195 -33.19 -27.68 10.46
CA ALA A 195 -33.48 -26.24 10.55
C ALA A 195 -33.47 -25.51 9.20
N ILE A 196 -32.60 -25.94 8.29
CA ILE A 196 -32.46 -25.38 6.93
C ILE A 196 -33.77 -25.58 6.13
N SER A 197 -34.39 -26.76 6.21
CA SER A 197 -35.66 -27.06 5.53
C SER A 197 -36.82 -26.23 6.11
N TYR A 198 -36.87 -26.06 7.43
CA TYR A 198 -37.91 -25.24 8.08
C TYR A 198 -37.73 -23.75 7.74
N LEU A 199 -36.49 -23.26 7.68
CA LEU A 199 -36.19 -21.88 7.29
C LEU A 199 -36.55 -21.61 5.82
N PHE A 200 -36.25 -22.53 4.88
CA PHE A 200 -36.71 -22.38 3.49
C PHE A 200 -38.24 -22.40 3.38
N LYS A 201 -38.93 -23.27 4.13
CA LYS A 201 -40.41 -23.24 4.21
C LYS A 201 -40.90 -21.87 4.71
N ILE A 202 -40.33 -21.34 5.80
CA ILE A 202 -40.67 -20.02 6.34
C ILE A 202 -40.39 -18.91 5.31
N VAL A 203 -39.27 -18.94 4.60
CA VAL A 203 -38.93 -17.97 3.53
C VAL A 203 -39.96 -18.03 2.38
N SER A 204 -40.41 -19.22 1.99
CA SER A 204 -41.43 -19.38 0.93
C SER A 204 -42.82 -18.85 1.33
N VAL A 205 -43.18 -18.94 2.62
CA VAL A 205 -44.45 -18.43 3.17
C VAL A 205 -44.36 -16.92 3.47
N CYS A 206 -43.21 -16.43 3.94
CA CYS A 206 -42.98 -15.05 4.33
C CYS A 206 -42.68 -14.15 3.14
N GLY A 207 -43.66 -13.96 2.25
CA GLY A 207 -43.61 -12.93 1.21
C GLY A 207 -43.59 -11.49 1.76
N ARG A 208 -43.75 -10.51 0.87
CA ARG A 208 -43.62 -9.05 1.13
C ARG A 208 -44.50 -8.50 2.29
N LYS A 209 -45.48 -9.27 2.77
CA LYS A 209 -46.35 -8.95 3.92
C LYS A 209 -45.64 -9.09 5.29
N HIS A 210 -44.52 -9.82 5.38
CA HIS A 210 -43.90 -10.22 6.65
C HIS A 210 -42.38 -9.96 6.68
N LEU A 211 -41.97 -8.76 6.26
CA LEU A 211 -40.56 -8.38 6.05
C LEU A 211 -39.62 -8.64 7.23
N THR A 212 -40.06 -8.34 8.46
CA THR A 212 -39.26 -8.56 9.68
C THR A 212 -38.92 -10.04 9.89
N ILE A 213 -39.86 -10.92 9.59
CA ILE A 213 -39.75 -12.38 9.74
C ILE A 213 -38.91 -12.95 8.59
N LEU A 214 -39.16 -12.50 7.35
CA LEU A 214 -38.35 -12.85 6.18
C LEU A 214 -36.87 -12.47 6.39
N LYS A 215 -36.57 -11.25 6.85
CA LYS A 215 -35.20 -10.83 7.18
C LYS A 215 -34.61 -11.71 8.28
N CYS A 216 -35.35 -11.96 9.37
CA CYS A 216 -34.86 -12.79 10.46
C CYS A 216 -34.55 -14.24 10.02
N ALA A 217 -35.39 -14.84 9.17
CA ALA A 217 -35.17 -16.17 8.60
C ALA A 217 -33.96 -16.21 7.65
N LEU A 218 -33.81 -15.21 6.76
CA LEU A 218 -32.66 -15.09 5.86
C LEU A 218 -31.35 -14.88 6.63
N ASP A 219 -31.34 -13.99 7.63
CA ASP A 219 -30.16 -13.78 8.46
C ASP A 219 -29.76 -15.05 9.24
N THR A 220 -30.75 -15.80 9.76
CA THR A 220 -30.53 -17.07 10.46
C THR A 220 -29.96 -18.13 9.52
N LEU A 221 -30.53 -18.27 8.32
CA LEU A 221 -30.03 -19.15 7.29
C LEU A 221 -28.60 -18.76 6.87
N GLY A 222 -28.31 -17.46 6.79
CA GLY A 222 -26.97 -16.90 6.56
C GLY A 222 -25.94 -17.37 7.60
N SER A 223 -26.27 -17.29 8.90
CA SER A 223 -25.40 -17.84 9.95
C SER A 223 -25.24 -19.36 9.85
N LEU A 224 -26.31 -20.11 9.53
CA LEU A 224 -26.23 -21.57 9.37
C LEU A 224 -25.32 -21.99 8.20
N VAL A 225 -25.44 -21.37 7.02
CA VAL A 225 -24.70 -21.81 5.81
C VAL A 225 -23.20 -21.51 5.85
N LYS A 226 -22.70 -20.74 6.83
CA LYS A 226 -21.26 -20.57 7.09
C LYS A 226 -20.52 -21.91 7.22
N SER A 227 -21.19 -22.96 7.73
CA SER A 227 -20.66 -24.33 7.72
C SER A 227 -20.78 -24.97 6.34
N LYS A 228 -19.69 -25.55 5.80
CA LYS A 228 -19.69 -26.38 4.58
C LYS A 228 -20.83 -27.41 4.58
N SER A 229 -21.04 -28.12 5.70
CA SER A 229 -22.07 -29.16 5.81
C SER A 229 -23.50 -28.61 5.69
N ASN A 230 -23.73 -27.37 6.11
CA ASN A 230 -25.02 -26.70 6.00
C ASN A 230 -25.23 -26.07 4.62
N SER A 231 -24.18 -25.53 4.00
CA SER A 231 -24.23 -25.17 2.58
C SER A 231 -24.57 -26.38 1.71
N ALA A 232 -24.02 -27.57 1.99
CA ALA A 232 -24.37 -28.80 1.28
C ALA A 232 -25.85 -29.19 1.47
N ARG A 233 -26.37 -29.14 2.69
CA ARG A 233 -27.82 -29.34 2.98
C ARG A 233 -28.70 -28.31 2.28
N ALA A 234 -28.27 -27.06 2.21
CA ALA A 234 -29.02 -25.99 1.55
C ALA A 234 -29.12 -26.19 0.02
N ILE A 235 -28.07 -26.73 -0.61
CA ILE A 235 -28.11 -27.17 -2.02
C ILE A 235 -29.10 -28.33 -2.16
N GLY A 236 -29.00 -29.36 -1.32
CA GLY A 236 -29.87 -30.55 -1.37
C GLY A 236 -31.37 -30.27 -1.16
N HIS A 237 -31.72 -29.18 -0.48
CA HIS A 237 -33.10 -28.70 -0.33
C HIS A 237 -33.58 -27.75 -1.45
N GLY A 238 -32.86 -27.65 -2.58
CA GLY A 238 -33.23 -26.77 -3.69
C GLY A 238 -33.05 -25.28 -3.40
N GLY A 239 -32.21 -24.93 -2.40
CA GLY A 239 -32.07 -23.57 -1.91
C GLY A 239 -31.51 -22.58 -2.93
N VAL A 240 -30.66 -23.02 -3.87
CA VAL A 240 -30.02 -22.10 -4.84
C VAL A 240 -31.04 -21.52 -5.84
N PRO A 241 -31.85 -22.31 -6.57
CA PRO A 241 -32.95 -21.76 -7.38
C PRO A 241 -33.92 -20.88 -6.58
N MET A 242 -34.29 -21.29 -5.36
CA MET A 242 -35.23 -20.54 -4.51
C MET A 242 -34.68 -19.15 -4.13
N LEU A 243 -33.40 -19.07 -3.75
CA LEU A 243 -32.72 -17.81 -3.41
C LEU A 243 -32.52 -16.94 -4.66
N MET A 244 -32.19 -17.54 -5.81
CA MET A 244 -32.05 -16.80 -7.07
C MET A 244 -33.36 -16.18 -7.55
N SER A 245 -34.47 -16.93 -7.52
CA SER A 245 -35.80 -16.39 -7.83
C SER A 245 -36.16 -15.24 -6.89
N SER A 246 -35.99 -15.46 -5.57
CA SER A 246 -36.27 -14.43 -4.56
C SER A 246 -35.44 -13.16 -4.76
N PHE A 247 -34.15 -13.28 -5.08
CA PHE A 247 -33.30 -12.12 -5.40
C PHE A 247 -33.81 -11.35 -6.64
N TYR A 248 -34.20 -12.06 -7.69
CA TYR A 248 -34.70 -11.47 -8.93
C TYR A 248 -36.07 -10.79 -8.76
N ASP A 249 -36.98 -11.41 -8.00
CA ASP A 249 -38.26 -10.83 -7.61
C ASP A 249 -38.08 -9.55 -6.77
N TRP A 250 -37.14 -9.57 -5.82
CA TRP A 250 -36.80 -8.39 -5.02
C TRP A 250 -36.14 -7.29 -5.84
N HIS A 251 -35.29 -7.63 -6.82
CA HIS A 251 -34.71 -6.66 -7.75
C HIS A 251 -35.79 -5.96 -8.59
N LYS A 252 -36.75 -6.71 -9.16
CA LYS A 252 -37.85 -6.14 -9.96
C LYS A 252 -38.81 -5.26 -9.17
N VAL A 253 -38.96 -5.50 -7.87
CA VAL A 253 -40.02 -4.89 -7.05
C VAL A 253 -39.50 -3.75 -6.17
N ASP A 254 -38.25 -3.83 -5.71
CA ASP A 254 -37.63 -2.80 -4.87
C ASP A 254 -37.09 -1.63 -5.71
N THR A 255 -37.91 -1.07 -6.60
CA THR A 255 -37.55 0.03 -7.52
C THR A 255 -37.19 1.34 -6.81
N LYS A 256 -37.37 1.40 -5.49
CA LYS A 256 -36.99 2.51 -4.60
C LYS A 256 -35.82 2.17 -3.67
N ASN A 257 -35.16 1.02 -3.85
CA ASN A 257 -34.01 0.56 -3.06
C ASN A 257 -34.23 0.67 -1.53
N ARG A 258 -35.41 0.29 -1.04
CA ARG A 258 -35.79 0.31 0.39
C ARG A 258 -35.48 -1.00 1.11
N HIS A 259 -35.12 -2.04 0.36
CA HIS A 259 -34.91 -3.41 0.83
C HIS A 259 -33.57 -3.99 0.35
N THR A 260 -32.59 -3.12 0.08
CA THR A 260 -31.20 -3.46 -0.29
C THR A 260 -30.58 -4.48 0.66
N ASN A 261 -30.75 -4.28 1.97
CA ASN A 261 -30.33 -5.21 3.02
C ASN A 261 -30.90 -6.63 2.87
N LEU A 262 -32.12 -6.78 2.34
CA LEU A 262 -32.74 -8.09 2.12
C LEU A 262 -32.13 -8.78 0.89
N ARG A 263 -31.91 -8.04 -0.21
CA ARG A 263 -31.13 -8.49 -1.37
C ARG A 263 -29.70 -8.90 -0.94
N LYS A 264 -29.05 -8.11 -0.07
CA LYS A 264 -27.72 -8.37 0.53
C LYS A 264 -27.72 -9.64 1.40
N SER A 265 -28.75 -9.90 2.21
CA SER A 265 -28.85 -11.17 2.96
C SER A 265 -29.03 -12.38 2.04
N ILE A 266 -29.86 -12.31 0.99
CA ILE A 266 -30.01 -13.39 -0.01
C ILE A 266 -28.67 -13.70 -0.70
N LEU A 267 -27.99 -12.67 -1.20
CA LEU A 267 -26.68 -12.85 -1.84
C LEU A 267 -25.61 -13.37 -0.86
N ASN A 268 -25.62 -12.98 0.42
CA ASN A 268 -24.65 -13.52 1.38
C ASN A 268 -24.85 -15.03 1.64
N ILE A 269 -26.10 -15.53 1.63
CA ILE A 269 -26.37 -16.99 1.71
C ILE A 269 -25.76 -17.68 0.47
N LEU A 270 -26.01 -17.14 -0.73
CA LEU A 270 -25.45 -17.65 -1.98
C LEU A 270 -23.91 -17.62 -1.98
N LYS A 271 -23.28 -16.53 -1.50
CA LYS A 271 -21.82 -16.37 -1.34
C LYS A 271 -21.19 -17.49 -0.52
N HIS A 272 -21.85 -17.92 0.56
CA HIS A 272 -21.39 -19.05 1.37
C HIS A 272 -21.61 -20.40 0.67
N ILE A 273 -22.77 -20.59 0.04
CA ILE A 273 -23.07 -21.82 -0.73
C ILE A 273 -22.07 -22.02 -1.89
N THR A 274 -21.73 -20.95 -2.62
CA THR A 274 -20.77 -20.99 -3.75
C THR A 274 -19.31 -21.17 -3.34
N ASN A 275 -18.99 -21.26 -2.04
CA ASN A 275 -17.69 -21.81 -1.62
C ASN A 275 -17.57 -23.30 -1.98
N LEU A 276 -18.69 -24.04 -2.05
CA LEU A 276 -18.70 -25.45 -2.49
C LEU A 276 -18.78 -25.56 -4.02
N LYS A 277 -18.04 -26.52 -4.60
CA LYS A 277 -18.11 -26.86 -6.03
C LYS A 277 -19.54 -27.19 -6.49
N SER A 278 -20.27 -27.96 -5.69
CA SER A 278 -21.69 -28.27 -5.92
C SER A 278 -22.59 -27.04 -5.85
N GLY A 279 -22.26 -26.06 -5.00
CA GLY A 279 -23.01 -24.79 -4.91
C GLY A 279 -22.80 -23.89 -6.13
N ARG A 280 -21.57 -23.87 -6.67
CA ARG A 280 -21.26 -23.20 -7.95
C ARG A 280 -21.98 -23.86 -9.11
N LYS A 281 -21.90 -25.20 -9.21
CA LYS A 281 -22.62 -25.99 -10.23
C LYS A 281 -24.13 -25.69 -10.19
N ALA A 282 -24.77 -25.78 -9.02
CA ALA A 282 -26.19 -25.48 -8.86
C ALA A 282 -26.58 -24.01 -9.15
N LEU A 283 -25.65 -23.05 -9.04
CA LEU A 283 -25.88 -21.66 -9.45
C LEU A 283 -25.85 -21.53 -10.98
N ILE A 284 -24.91 -22.20 -11.65
CA ILE A 284 -24.76 -22.19 -13.11
C ILE A 284 -25.95 -22.90 -13.77
N GLU A 285 -26.31 -24.08 -13.28
CA GLU A 285 -27.50 -24.84 -13.72
C GLU A 285 -28.81 -24.07 -13.47
N GLY A 286 -28.84 -23.21 -12.45
CA GLY A 286 -29.96 -22.33 -12.12
C GLY A 286 -29.96 -20.97 -12.85
N ASP A 287 -29.22 -20.81 -13.95
CA ASP A 287 -29.09 -19.57 -14.75
C ASP A 287 -28.63 -18.34 -13.93
N GLY A 288 -28.01 -18.59 -12.76
CA GLY A 288 -27.69 -17.56 -11.78
C GLY A 288 -26.59 -16.61 -12.24
N ILE A 289 -25.70 -17.05 -13.14
CA ILE A 289 -24.66 -16.19 -13.75
C ILE A 289 -25.32 -15.06 -14.55
N ARG A 290 -26.23 -15.40 -15.46
CA ARG A 290 -26.94 -14.44 -16.30
C ARG A 290 -27.83 -13.51 -15.47
N ILE A 291 -28.53 -14.05 -14.48
CA ILE A 291 -29.40 -13.27 -13.58
C ILE A 291 -28.56 -12.25 -12.77
N LEU A 292 -27.48 -12.69 -12.10
CA LEU A 292 -26.62 -11.79 -11.33
C LEU A 292 -25.93 -10.76 -12.21
N TYR A 293 -25.41 -11.15 -13.37
CA TYR A 293 -24.76 -10.23 -14.32
C TYR A 293 -25.74 -9.17 -14.82
N THR A 294 -26.90 -9.58 -15.36
CA THR A 294 -27.90 -8.65 -15.94
C THR A 294 -28.43 -7.67 -14.88
N THR A 295 -28.84 -8.16 -13.72
CA THR A 295 -29.39 -7.30 -12.64
C THR A 295 -28.36 -6.35 -12.03
N CYS A 296 -27.06 -6.71 -12.06
CA CYS A 296 -25.98 -5.79 -11.70
C CYS A 296 -25.70 -4.78 -12.80
N GLN A 297 -25.69 -5.16 -14.09
CA GLN A 297 -25.55 -4.21 -15.21
C GLN A 297 -26.68 -3.16 -15.20
N GLU A 298 -27.94 -3.59 -15.02
CA GLU A 298 -29.12 -2.71 -14.88
C GLU A 298 -29.00 -1.69 -13.74
N THR A 299 -28.19 -1.98 -12.71
CA THR A 299 -28.01 -1.13 -11.53
C THR A 299 -26.59 -0.64 -11.31
N LEU A 300 -25.69 -0.81 -12.29
CA LEU A 300 -24.24 -0.67 -12.09
C LEU A 300 -23.79 0.74 -11.70
N GLN A 301 -24.62 1.77 -11.93
CA GLN A 301 -24.33 3.14 -11.52
C GLN A 301 -24.96 3.58 -10.18
N VAL A 302 -25.93 2.84 -9.65
CA VAL A 302 -26.65 3.15 -8.41
C VAL A 302 -25.69 3.06 -7.20
N ARG A 303 -25.73 4.02 -6.26
CA ARG A 303 -24.81 4.04 -5.10
C ARG A 303 -25.34 3.20 -3.95
N GLU A 304 -26.64 3.27 -3.70
CA GLU A 304 -27.41 2.57 -2.67
C GLU A 304 -27.36 1.03 -2.83
N LEU A 305 -26.91 0.55 -3.99
CA LEU A 305 -26.78 -0.87 -4.32
C LEU A 305 -25.32 -1.36 -4.37
N GLU A 306 -24.34 -0.53 -4.04
CA GLU A 306 -22.92 -0.89 -4.08
C GLU A 306 -22.61 -2.15 -3.26
N SER A 307 -23.12 -2.25 -2.03
CA SER A 307 -22.93 -3.43 -1.19
C SER A 307 -23.74 -4.66 -1.61
N VAL A 308 -24.64 -4.55 -2.59
CA VAL A 308 -25.31 -5.67 -3.27
C VAL A 308 -24.49 -6.10 -4.49
N ILE A 309 -24.07 -5.14 -5.32
CA ILE A 309 -23.25 -5.34 -6.53
C ILE A 309 -21.89 -5.97 -6.17
N PHE A 310 -21.27 -5.54 -5.07
CA PHE A 310 -20.03 -6.12 -4.57
C PHE A 310 -20.17 -7.62 -4.29
N VAL A 311 -21.20 -8.02 -3.53
CA VAL A 311 -21.45 -9.44 -3.19
C VAL A 311 -21.79 -10.26 -4.44
N ALA A 312 -22.54 -9.71 -5.39
CA ALA A 312 -22.79 -10.36 -6.67
C ALA A 312 -21.49 -10.57 -7.47
N SER A 313 -20.57 -9.59 -7.53
CA SER A 313 -19.29 -9.73 -8.22
C SER A 313 -18.36 -10.77 -7.57
N LEU A 314 -18.46 -10.98 -6.25
CA LEU A 314 -17.77 -12.07 -5.54
C LEU A 314 -18.35 -13.44 -5.88
N ILE A 315 -19.67 -13.57 -6.01
CA ILE A 315 -20.34 -14.80 -6.42
C ILE A 315 -19.98 -15.15 -7.87
N LEU A 316 -20.09 -14.18 -8.78
CA LEU A 316 -19.77 -14.33 -10.21
C LEU A 316 -18.32 -14.81 -10.38
N ARG A 317 -17.33 -14.08 -9.85
CA ARG A 317 -15.91 -14.45 -9.95
C ARG A 317 -15.55 -15.77 -9.27
N LYS A 318 -16.33 -16.22 -8.27
CA LYS A 318 -16.15 -17.56 -7.68
C LYS A 318 -16.64 -18.69 -8.60
N CYS A 319 -17.58 -18.44 -9.50
CA CYS A 319 -18.21 -19.47 -10.32
C CYS A 319 -17.46 -19.79 -11.61
N PHE A 320 -16.62 -18.87 -12.10
CA PHE A 320 -15.66 -19.14 -13.17
C PHE A 320 -14.40 -19.87 -12.65
N PRO A 321 -13.63 -20.56 -13.50
CA PRO A 321 -12.33 -21.09 -13.12
C PRO A 321 -11.36 -19.98 -12.68
N LYS A 322 -10.50 -20.29 -11.69
CA LYS A 322 -9.33 -19.46 -11.37
C LYS A 322 -8.21 -19.80 -12.37
N ASN A 323 -7.66 -18.80 -13.03
CA ASN A 323 -6.66 -18.98 -14.08
C ASN A 323 -5.23 -18.84 -13.55
N ARG A 324 -4.24 -19.44 -14.21
CA ARG A 324 -2.83 -19.07 -14.06
C ARG A 324 -2.51 -17.90 -15.00
N LEU A 325 -1.45 -17.15 -14.73
CA LEU A 325 -0.90 -16.18 -15.69
C LEU A 325 -0.51 -16.90 -17.00
N PRO A 326 -0.67 -16.29 -18.18
CA PRO A 326 -0.30 -16.87 -19.49
C PRO A 326 1.23 -16.82 -19.74
N LEU A 327 1.97 -17.43 -18.81
CA LEU A 327 3.42 -17.64 -18.83
C LEU A 327 3.72 -19.15 -18.73
N GLN A 328 4.84 -19.60 -19.31
CA GLN A 328 5.32 -20.97 -19.15
C GLN A 328 5.95 -21.18 -17.76
N ASN A 329 6.70 -20.19 -17.27
CA ASN A 329 7.31 -20.14 -15.94
C ASN A 329 6.94 -18.83 -15.24
N VAL A 330 6.78 -18.86 -13.91
CA VAL A 330 6.55 -17.67 -13.07
C VAL A 330 7.85 -17.01 -12.62
N CYS A 331 8.97 -17.73 -12.60
CA CYS A 331 10.30 -17.19 -12.32
C CYS A 331 10.73 -16.19 -13.42
N SER A 332 11.65 -15.28 -13.12
CA SER A 332 12.08 -14.23 -14.04
C SER A 332 12.56 -14.75 -15.39
N ALA A 333 12.31 -13.98 -16.46
CA ALA A 333 12.73 -14.34 -17.83
C ALA A 333 14.26 -14.29 -18.02
N ILE A 334 14.98 -13.68 -17.06
CA ILE A 334 16.43 -13.53 -17.07
C ILE A 334 16.96 -14.01 -15.70
N SER A 335 17.92 -14.92 -15.72
CA SER A 335 18.62 -15.43 -14.54
C SER A 335 20.10 -15.05 -14.56
N CYS A 336 20.75 -15.09 -13.40
CA CYS A 336 22.17 -14.80 -13.24
C CYS A 336 22.82 -15.81 -12.29
N SER A 337 23.89 -16.47 -12.74
CA SER A 337 24.73 -17.30 -11.88
C SER A 337 25.36 -16.45 -10.77
N LEU A 338 25.36 -16.95 -9.52
CA LEU A 338 25.89 -16.24 -8.35
C LEU A 338 27.21 -16.88 -7.88
N PRO A 339 28.19 -16.08 -7.41
CA PRO A 339 29.46 -16.62 -6.92
C PRO A 339 29.26 -17.43 -5.63
N GLU A 340 29.91 -18.61 -5.55
CA GLU A 340 29.85 -19.47 -4.37
C GLU A 340 30.44 -18.80 -3.12
N SER A 341 29.75 -18.91 -1.99
CA SER A 341 30.15 -18.31 -0.72
C SER A 341 30.02 -19.26 0.46
N ASP A 342 31.10 -19.35 1.21
CA ASP A 342 31.28 -20.18 2.41
C ASP A 342 30.54 -19.60 3.64
N PHE A 343 30.17 -18.31 3.55
CA PHE A 343 29.63 -17.48 4.63
C PHE A 343 28.12 -17.23 4.54
N HIS A 344 27.50 -17.43 3.36
CA HIS A 344 26.08 -17.16 3.14
C HIS A 344 25.58 -17.97 1.95
N ILE A 345 24.42 -18.61 2.07
CA ILE A 345 23.76 -19.35 0.99
C ILE A 345 22.54 -18.53 0.54
N PRO A 346 22.54 -17.99 -0.69
CA PRO A 346 21.39 -17.27 -1.25
C PRO A 346 20.08 -18.03 -1.14
N GLU A 347 19.00 -17.30 -0.84
CA GLU A 347 17.62 -17.83 -0.87
C GLU A 347 17.27 -18.48 -2.23
N SER A 348 17.87 -17.97 -3.31
CA SER A 348 17.78 -18.52 -4.67
C SER A 348 18.46 -19.90 -4.84
N TYR A 349 19.45 -20.25 -4.02
CA TYR A 349 20.06 -21.58 -3.99
C TYR A 349 19.39 -22.54 -2.98
N LEU A 350 18.70 -22.02 -1.96
CA LEU A 350 17.93 -22.82 -1.00
C LEU A 350 16.60 -23.35 -1.58
N ASN A 351 16.09 -22.74 -2.65
CA ASN A 351 14.85 -23.15 -3.31
C ASN A 351 15.14 -23.91 -4.64
N PRO A 352 15.06 -25.25 -4.67
CA PRO A 352 15.38 -26.04 -5.87
C PRO A 352 14.42 -25.78 -7.04
N ASP A 353 13.17 -25.35 -6.78
CA ASP A 353 12.20 -24.99 -7.83
C ASP A 353 12.61 -23.71 -8.61
N LEU A 354 13.59 -22.93 -8.13
CA LEU A 354 14.18 -21.80 -8.87
C LEU A 354 15.32 -22.22 -9.81
N GLN A 355 15.83 -23.46 -9.69
CA GLN A 355 17.04 -23.93 -10.39
C GLN A 355 16.73 -24.80 -11.63
N ASP A 356 15.58 -25.47 -11.67
CA ASP A 356 15.23 -26.39 -12.77
C ASP A 356 14.09 -25.84 -13.67
N PRO A 357 14.38 -25.33 -14.88
CA PRO A 357 13.34 -24.90 -15.82
C PRO A 357 12.54 -26.06 -16.44
N THR A 358 13.07 -27.29 -16.41
CA THR A 358 12.52 -28.49 -17.08
C THR A 358 11.44 -29.18 -16.24
N PHE A 359 11.48 -29.05 -14.91
CA PHE A 359 10.50 -29.66 -13.99
C PHE A 359 9.04 -29.25 -14.27
N SER A 360 8.84 -28.11 -14.94
CA SER A 360 7.52 -27.64 -15.42
C SER A 360 6.79 -28.64 -16.33
N HIS A 361 7.53 -29.42 -17.15
CA HIS A 361 6.93 -30.32 -18.15
C HIS A 361 6.10 -31.46 -17.54
N ASN A 362 6.48 -31.96 -16.35
CA ASN A 362 5.77 -33.07 -15.71
C ASN A 362 4.52 -32.62 -14.91
N ALA A 363 4.36 -31.32 -14.62
CA ALA A 363 3.14 -30.83 -13.99
C ALA A 363 1.91 -30.91 -14.94
N ALA A 364 2.13 -30.81 -16.25
CA ALA A 364 1.10 -30.76 -17.28
C ALA A 364 0.31 -32.07 -17.46
N SER A 365 0.86 -33.21 -17.04
CA SER A 365 0.23 -34.53 -17.16
C SER A 365 -0.73 -34.88 -16.01
N SER A 366 -0.77 -34.07 -14.95
CA SER A 366 -1.59 -34.31 -13.76
C SER A 366 -3.05 -33.86 -13.94
N THR A 367 -3.84 -34.65 -14.67
CA THR A 367 -5.30 -34.48 -14.81
C THR A 367 -6.02 -34.75 -13.47
N GLY A 368 -5.94 -33.80 -12.53
CA GLY A 368 -6.40 -33.94 -11.15
C GLY A 368 -6.80 -32.61 -10.49
N CYS A 369 -7.39 -31.69 -11.25
CA CYS A 369 -7.67 -30.30 -10.86
C CYS A 369 -8.79 -30.11 -9.80
N HIS A 370 -8.83 -30.95 -8.76
CA HIS A 370 -9.94 -31.04 -7.80
C HIS A 370 -9.56 -30.98 -6.31
N GLY A 371 -8.49 -30.25 -5.95
CA GLY A 371 -8.30 -29.77 -4.57
C GLY A 371 -9.49 -28.97 -4.04
N ASP A 372 -9.73 -28.97 -2.72
CA ASP A 372 -10.88 -28.29 -2.08
C ASP A 372 -10.51 -26.85 -1.66
N ASP A 373 -10.48 -25.95 -2.64
CA ASP A 373 -10.11 -24.55 -2.46
C ASP A 373 -11.18 -23.78 -1.66
N SER A 374 -10.91 -23.61 -0.35
CA SER A 374 -11.79 -22.89 0.59
C SER A 374 -11.00 -22.14 1.68
N SER A 375 -9.99 -21.37 1.30
CA SER A 375 -9.48 -20.32 2.19
C SER A 375 -10.60 -19.30 2.48
N LEU A 376 -10.63 -18.78 3.70
CA LEU A 376 -11.53 -17.69 4.07
C LEU A 376 -10.83 -16.37 3.75
N ASP A 377 -11.41 -15.57 2.85
CA ASP A 377 -10.87 -14.28 2.44
C ASP A 377 -11.06 -13.21 3.55
N ASN A 378 -10.22 -13.25 4.59
CA ASN A 378 -10.10 -12.27 5.67
C ASN A 378 -8.58 -12.00 5.90
N ASP A 379 -7.98 -11.12 5.09
CA ASP A 379 -6.57 -10.67 5.19
C ASP A 379 -6.54 -9.13 5.30
N ASP A 380 -7.03 -8.58 6.41
CA ASP A 380 -6.88 -7.17 6.76
C ASP A 380 -5.72 -7.01 7.75
N ASP A 381 -4.50 -6.93 7.22
CA ASP A 381 -3.26 -6.92 8.01
C ASP A 381 -2.42 -5.68 7.65
N ILE A 382 -2.47 -4.66 8.51
CA ILE A 382 -1.76 -3.39 8.28
C ILE A 382 -0.30 -3.55 8.68
N SER A 383 0.58 -3.60 7.69
CA SER A 383 2.02 -3.42 7.89
C SER A 383 2.66 -2.67 6.73
N SER A 384 3.92 -2.25 6.92
CA SER A 384 4.76 -1.48 6.00
C SER A 384 5.01 -2.21 4.67
N ASP A 385 5.61 -1.53 3.68
CA ASP A 385 5.96 -2.06 2.34
C ASP A 385 7.10 -3.13 2.35
N ASP A 386 7.18 -3.89 3.45
CA ASP A 386 8.31 -4.70 3.91
C ASP A 386 7.91 -6.10 4.45
N ASN A 387 6.66 -6.29 4.90
CA ASN A 387 6.29 -7.41 5.78
C ASN A 387 5.82 -8.68 5.05
N ASP A 388 5.53 -8.63 3.73
CA ASP A 388 5.13 -9.81 2.96
C ASP A 388 6.22 -10.90 2.89
N ALA A 389 7.49 -10.55 3.13
CA ALA A 389 8.61 -11.49 3.16
C ALA A 389 8.70 -12.28 4.49
N ALA A 390 8.24 -11.71 5.61
CA ALA A 390 8.46 -12.28 6.94
C ALA A 390 7.59 -13.52 7.24
N LYS A 391 6.48 -13.73 6.52
CA LYS A 391 5.60 -14.91 6.70
C LYS A 391 6.13 -16.18 5.99
N LEU A 392 7.44 -16.28 5.81
CA LEU A 392 8.16 -17.46 5.30
C LEU A 392 9.14 -18.06 6.32
N GLU A 393 9.45 -17.35 7.41
CA GLU A 393 10.06 -17.94 8.61
C GLU A 393 8.96 -18.69 9.38
N SER A 394 8.84 -20.00 9.15
CA SER A 394 7.95 -20.86 9.94
C SER A 394 8.59 -21.19 11.28
N GLU A 395 7.94 -20.77 12.36
CA GLU A 395 8.24 -21.23 13.73
C GLU A 395 7.99 -22.75 13.81
N ASP A 396 9.06 -23.56 13.89
CA ASP A 396 9.11 -24.91 14.50
C ASP A 396 10.48 -25.65 14.40
N ASP A 397 11.54 -25.07 13.79
CA ASP A 397 12.84 -25.76 13.57
C ASP A 397 14.09 -25.07 14.22
N LEU A 398 13.92 -24.34 15.33
CA LEU A 398 15.01 -23.71 16.09
C LEU A 398 15.57 -24.60 17.22
N ASP A 399 16.22 -25.71 16.86
CA ASP A 399 17.12 -26.44 17.78
C ASP A 399 18.14 -27.34 17.00
N GLY A 400 18.76 -26.79 15.95
CA GLY A 400 19.60 -27.60 15.04
C GLY A 400 20.70 -26.92 14.22
N GLU A 401 20.77 -25.58 14.15
CA GLU A 401 21.83 -24.91 13.38
C GLU A 401 23.19 -24.99 14.09
N ARG A 402 24.18 -25.58 13.42
CA ARG A 402 25.57 -25.55 13.88
C ARG A 402 26.12 -24.14 13.73
N GLU A 403 26.57 -23.54 14.82
CA GLU A 403 27.31 -22.28 14.81
C GLU A 403 28.54 -22.33 13.88
N ARG A 404 28.37 -21.88 12.63
CA ARG A 404 29.48 -21.28 11.90
C ARG A 404 29.68 -19.91 12.51
N ALA A 405 30.79 -19.71 13.20
CA ALA A 405 31.09 -18.45 13.86
C ALA A 405 30.90 -17.28 12.87
N PRO A 406 30.21 -16.18 13.28
CA PRO A 406 30.02 -15.03 12.42
C PRO A 406 31.39 -14.49 11.97
N PRO A 407 31.50 -13.91 10.76
CA PRO A 407 32.76 -13.39 10.26
C PRO A 407 33.37 -12.44 11.31
N SER A 408 34.59 -12.77 11.74
CA SER A 408 35.25 -12.12 12.88
C SER A 408 35.24 -10.61 12.73
N VAL A 409 34.90 -9.90 13.81
CA VAL A 409 34.90 -8.43 13.84
C VAL A 409 36.27 -7.93 13.36
N GLN A 410 36.27 -7.27 12.21
CA GLN A 410 37.52 -6.84 11.57
C GLN A 410 38.30 -5.95 12.53
N SER A 411 39.56 -6.30 12.76
CA SER A 411 40.44 -5.51 13.61
C SER A 411 40.63 -4.11 13.04
N ALA A 412 40.98 -3.14 13.90
CA ALA A 412 41.28 -1.78 13.46
C ALA A 412 42.42 -1.74 12.40
N SER A 413 43.32 -2.72 12.41
CA SER A 413 44.39 -2.85 11.41
C SER A 413 43.87 -3.32 10.04
N GLU A 414 42.96 -4.30 10.01
CA GLU A 414 42.32 -4.75 8.77
C GLU A 414 41.39 -3.68 8.18
N LEU A 415 40.61 -3.00 9.04
CA LEU A 415 39.79 -1.86 8.63
C LEU A 415 40.65 -0.72 8.05
N ALA A 416 41.80 -0.41 8.67
CA ALA A 416 42.73 0.57 8.14
C ALA A 416 43.34 0.14 6.80
N ALA A 417 43.78 -1.12 6.67
CA ALA A 417 44.34 -1.66 5.42
C ALA A 417 43.33 -1.64 4.26
N ALA A 418 42.05 -1.91 4.53
CA ALA A 418 41.00 -1.90 3.53
C ALA A 418 40.50 -0.49 3.16
N TYR A 419 40.27 0.38 4.17
CA TYR A 419 39.46 1.60 4.00
C TYR A 419 40.19 2.93 4.18
N SER A 420 41.42 2.98 4.68
CA SER A 420 42.17 4.25 4.85
C SER A 420 42.33 5.06 3.55
N GLN A 421 42.51 4.36 2.42
CA GLN A 421 42.57 4.94 1.07
C GLN A 421 41.33 5.76 0.67
N PHE A 422 40.18 5.55 1.32
CA PHE A 422 38.95 6.32 1.08
C PHE A 422 38.88 7.62 1.90
N PHE A 423 39.96 8.02 2.57
CA PHE A 423 40.08 9.27 3.30
C PHE A 423 41.28 10.10 2.80
N PRO A 424 41.38 10.37 1.48
CA PRO A 424 42.43 11.24 0.94
C PRO A 424 42.41 12.62 1.60
N GLU A 425 41.25 13.11 2.04
CA GLU A 425 41.14 14.38 2.76
C GLU A 425 41.80 14.37 4.15
N ILE A 426 42.08 13.20 4.73
CA ILE A 426 42.90 13.09 5.94
C ILE A 426 44.39 13.06 5.55
N ALA A 427 44.75 12.25 4.54
CA ALA A 427 46.14 11.98 4.17
C ALA A 427 46.84 13.12 3.40
N GLU A 428 46.13 13.78 2.47
CA GLU A 428 46.66 14.85 1.61
C GLU A 428 47.02 16.13 2.37
N PHE A 429 46.57 16.23 3.64
CA PHE A 429 46.83 17.37 4.53
C PHE A 429 47.51 16.94 5.85
N LEU A 430 48.30 15.85 5.84
CA LEU A 430 49.25 15.54 6.91
C LEU A 430 50.54 16.35 6.73
N SER A 431 51.10 16.84 7.83
CA SER A 431 52.31 17.67 7.83
C SER A 431 53.58 16.85 7.57
N THR A 432 54.35 17.25 6.55
CA THR A 432 55.70 16.75 6.31
C THR A 432 56.71 17.49 7.20
N GLU A 433 56.84 17.09 8.47
CA GLU A 433 57.76 17.76 9.41
C GLU A 433 59.26 17.53 9.10
N GLU A 434 59.62 16.55 8.27
CA GLU A 434 61.03 16.18 8.05
C GLU A 434 61.79 17.04 7.00
N ASP A 435 61.13 17.64 6.00
CA ASP A 435 61.83 18.27 4.85
C ASP A 435 62.18 19.77 5.04
N GLN A 436 61.95 20.35 6.24
CA GLN A 436 62.42 21.71 6.57
C GLN A 436 63.75 21.74 7.34
N GLY A 437 64.32 20.59 7.71
CA GLY A 437 65.58 20.52 8.45
C GLY A 437 66.87 20.74 7.62
N ALA A 438 66.81 20.64 6.28
CA ALA A 438 67.99 20.30 5.47
C ALA A 438 68.38 21.31 4.36
N LYS A 439 68.08 22.62 4.49
CA LYS A 439 68.43 23.62 3.45
C LYS A 439 68.94 24.98 3.93
N ALA A 440 69.78 24.98 4.97
CA ALA A 440 70.36 26.19 5.56
C ALA A 440 71.89 26.34 5.37
N ARG A 441 72.45 26.00 4.19
CA ARG A 441 73.84 26.38 3.81
C ARG A 441 74.18 26.20 2.32
N ALA A 442 74.37 27.31 1.60
CA ALA A 442 75.20 27.43 0.40
C ALA A 442 75.59 28.91 0.19
N PRO A 443 76.83 29.26 -0.17
CA PRO A 443 77.27 30.65 -0.35
C PRO A 443 77.07 31.19 -1.78
N VAL A 444 77.33 32.50 -1.95
CA VAL A 444 77.18 33.31 -3.16
C VAL A 444 78.03 32.81 -4.35
N GLY A 445 77.49 32.82 -5.57
CA GLY A 445 78.22 32.47 -6.80
C GLY A 445 77.50 32.82 -8.14
N SER A 446 77.86 33.97 -8.70
CA SER A 446 77.47 34.60 -9.98
C SER A 446 77.10 33.78 -11.25
N GLN A 447 76.05 34.25 -11.93
CA GLN A 447 75.90 34.52 -13.40
C GLN A 447 75.53 33.45 -14.47
N SER A 448 74.79 33.97 -15.47
CA SER A 448 74.60 33.58 -16.90
C SER A 448 73.67 32.42 -17.33
N ASP A 449 72.59 32.83 -18.01
CA ASP A 449 72.11 32.43 -19.35
C ASP A 449 71.52 31.04 -19.68
N SER A 450 70.18 31.03 -19.75
CA SER A 450 69.37 30.71 -20.96
C SER A 450 68.83 29.28 -21.26
N VAL A 451 67.51 29.23 -21.49
CA VAL A 451 66.78 28.58 -22.62
C VAL A 451 66.57 27.05 -22.67
N LEU A 452 65.27 26.68 -22.54
CA LEU A 452 64.48 25.58 -23.14
C LEU A 452 64.75 24.06 -22.90
N HIS A 453 63.61 23.37 -22.68
CA HIS A 453 63.25 21.97 -22.98
C HIS A 453 63.93 20.72 -22.35
N THR A 454 63.06 19.92 -21.70
CA THR A 454 62.88 18.44 -21.72
C THR A 454 63.49 17.64 -22.90
N PRO A 455 63.66 16.27 -22.83
CA PRO A 455 63.20 15.27 -21.83
C PRO A 455 64.22 14.11 -21.49
N TYR A 456 63.72 12.99 -20.92
CA TYR A 456 64.26 11.59 -20.89
C TYR A 456 65.23 11.08 -19.78
N ARG A 457 64.64 10.37 -18.79
CA ARG A 457 64.86 8.94 -18.38
C ARG A 457 66.28 8.34 -18.33
N SER A 458 66.72 7.85 -17.15
CA SER A 458 67.47 6.58 -16.99
C SER A 458 67.48 6.02 -15.54
N LEU A 459 68.03 4.81 -15.34
CA LEU A 459 68.21 4.06 -14.07
C LEU A 459 69.57 4.43 -13.40
N ALA A 460 70.10 3.89 -12.28
CA ALA A 460 70.00 2.61 -11.52
C ALA A 460 70.72 2.77 -10.13
N ALA A 461 70.73 1.89 -9.12
CA ALA A 461 69.88 0.79 -8.60
C ALA A 461 70.47 0.24 -7.25
N SER A 462 69.99 -0.92 -6.75
CA SER A 462 70.44 -1.70 -5.56
C SER A 462 70.04 -1.18 -4.15
N GLY A 463 69.69 -2.01 -3.14
CA GLY A 463 69.26 -3.43 -3.15
C GLY A 463 69.63 -4.25 -1.90
N ARG A 464 68.73 -5.13 -1.37
CA ARG A 464 69.02 -6.38 -0.60
C ARG A 464 67.75 -7.19 -0.18
N TYR A 465 67.91 -8.51 -0.26
CA TYR A 465 67.16 -9.71 0.21
C TYR A 465 66.41 -9.67 1.58
N SER A 466 65.50 -10.59 1.97
CA SER A 466 65.01 -11.87 1.36
C SER A 466 63.64 -12.35 1.93
N MET A 467 63.05 -13.41 1.33
CA MET A 467 61.87 -14.18 1.80
C MET A 467 62.06 -15.70 1.58
N PRO A 468 61.34 -16.62 2.29
CA PRO A 468 61.48 -18.07 2.11
C PRO A 468 60.27 -18.79 1.41
N ASN A 469 60.55 -19.36 0.23
CA ASN A 469 60.09 -20.62 -0.37
C ASN A 469 58.60 -21.10 -0.38
N LEU A 470 58.13 -21.40 -1.60
CA LEU A 470 57.27 -22.54 -1.96
C LEU A 470 57.98 -23.43 -3.02
N PRO A 471 57.63 -24.73 -3.16
CA PRO A 471 58.19 -25.61 -4.20
C PRO A 471 57.38 -25.63 -5.52
N SER A 472 58.07 -25.23 -6.60
CA SER A 472 58.26 -25.89 -7.91
C SER A 472 57.29 -26.99 -8.45
N ALA A 473 57.20 -27.29 -9.76
CA ALA A 473 58.11 -26.99 -10.88
C ALA A 473 57.47 -27.08 -12.29
N SER A 474 58.25 -26.69 -13.30
CA SER A 474 58.24 -27.09 -14.73
C SER A 474 57.17 -26.53 -15.71
N ALA A 475 57.50 -26.22 -16.97
CA ALA A 475 58.50 -25.25 -17.52
C ALA A 475 58.42 -25.22 -19.08
N GLU A 476 59.24 -24.36 -19.71
CA GLU A 476 59.57 -24.29 -21.15
C GLU A 476 58.41 -23.83 -22.08
N GLU A 477 58.30 -22.56 -22.49
CA GLU A 477 59.19 -21.66 -23.29
C GLU A 477 59.28 -21.98 -24.79
N ILE A 478 59.05 -20.98 -25.66
CA ILE A 478 60.13 -20.23 -26.35
C ILE A 478 59.59 -19.02 -27.17
N MET A 479 60.40 -17.96 -27.16
CA MET A 479 60.42 -16.66 -27.86
C MET A 479 59.46 -16.29 -29.03
N LEU A 480 58.84 -15.11 -28.85
CA LEU A 480 59.01 -13.84 -29.60
C LEU A 480 59.25 -13.84 -31.12
N GLY A 481 58.50 -12.97 -31.81
CA GLY A 481 58.88 -12.38 -33.11
C GLY A 481 58.09 -11.10 -33.42
N PHE A 482 58.78 -9.97 -33.60
CA PHE A 482 58.22 -8.69 -34.06
C PHE A 482 58.62 -8.44 -35.52
N ASN A 483 57.71 -7.93 -36.35
CA ASN A 483 58.05 -7.02 -37.45
C ASN A 483 56.81 -6.30 -38.00
N ASP A 484 57.02 -5.11 -38.54
CA ASP A 484 56.03 -4.26 -39.21
C ASP A 484 56.64 -3.76 -40.53
N MET A 485 55.94 -3.93 -41.66
CA MET A 485 56.28 -3.38 -42.98
C MET A 485 55.10 -3.51 -43.96
N SER A 486 55.18 -2.81 -45.08
CA SER A 486 54.01 -2.28 -45.80
C SER A 486 53.94 -2.60 -47.29
N MET A 487 52.74 -2.39 -47.86
CA MET A 487 52.42 -2.05 -49.27
C MET A 487 52.71 -3.04 -50.41
N HIS A 488 51.73 -3.12 -51.33
CA HIS A 488 51.83 -3.60 -52.74
C HIS A 488 52.22 -5.08 -52.95
N ASP A 489 51.97 -5.72 -54.10
CA ASP A 489 50.98 -5.59 -55.20
C ASP A 489 51.05 -6.90 -56.04
N GLY A 490 50.20 -7.10 -57.05
CA GLY A 490 50.66 -7.80 -58.25
C GLY A 490 50.12 -9.21 -58.54
N SER A 491 48.81 -9.33 -58.75
CA SER A 491 48.18 -10.01 -59.90
C SER A 491 48.60 -11.43 -60.38
N ARG A 492 47.60 -12.28 -60.68
CA ARG A 492 47.40 -13.06 -61.95
C ARG A 492 46.27 -14.10 -61.73
N HIS A 493 45.44 -14.49 -62.70
CA HIS A 493 45.46 -14.32 -64.17
C HIS A 493 44.02 -14.17 -64.74
N LYS A 494 43.88 -13.42 -65.86
CA LYS A 494 43.04 -13.69 -67.08
C LYS A 494 41.51 -13.99 -66.94
N GLU A 495 40.63 -13.57 -67.85
CA GLU A 495 40.76 -12.72 -69.06
C GLU A 495 39.42 -12.01 -69.37
N THR A 496 39.43 -11.00 -70.24
CA THR A 496 38.29 -10.08 -70.50
C THR A 496 37.56 -10.37 -71.81
N TYR A 497 36.27 -10.00 -71.90
CA TYR A 497 35.66 -9.31 -73.06
C TYR A 497 34.26 -8.75 -72.71
N THR A 498 33.73 -7.80 -73.50
CA THR A 498 32.48 -7.07 -73.20
C THR A 498 31.58 -6.86 -74.44
N ARG A 499 30.26 -7.05 -74.32
CA ARG A 499 29.23 -6.20 -74.96
C ARG A 499 27.76 -6.53 -74.59
N LYS A 500 27.02 -5.44 -74.34
CA LYS A 500 25.60 -5.08 -74.61
C LYS A 500 24.48 -6.12 -74.94
N SER A 501 23.27 -5.62 -74.63
CA SER A 501 21.99 -5.64 -75.38
C SER A 501 20.94 -6.76 -75.16
N ASP A 502 19.82 -6.33 -74.55
CA ASP A 502 18.46 -6.29 -75.13
C ASP A 502 17.45 -7.45 -74.96
N LEU A 503 16.24 -7.07 -74.49
CA LEU A 503 14.88 -7.52 -74.92
C LEU A 503 14.41 -8.96 -74.54
N ASN A 504 13.11 -9.26 -74.30
CA ASN A 504 11.96 -8.45 -73.85
C ASN A 504 10.76 -9.33 -73.40
N ILE A 505 9.79 -8.75 -72.66
CA ILE A 505 8.32 -9.03 -72.69
C ILE A 505 7.73 -10.44 -72.36
N ARG A 506 6.89 -10.47 -71.30
CA ARG A 506 5.64 -11.28 -71.08
C ARG A 506 5.78 -12.83 -71.02
N ASP A 507 4.78 -13.63 -70.59
CA ASP A 507 3.33 -13.48 -70.30
C ASP A 507 2.95 -14.08 -68.92
N ASN A 508 2.11 -13.42 -68.11
CA ASN A 508 0.65 -13.57 -67.93
C ASN A 508 0.10 -14.86 -67.27
N ILE A 509 -0.50 -14.64 -66.08
CA ILE A 509 -1.77 -15.17 -65.55
C ILE A 509 -2.25 -16.56 -66.05
N THR A 510 -2.25 -17.54 -65.14
CA THR A 510 -3.36 -18.49 -64.97
C THR A 510 -3.60 -18.78 -63.49
N SER A 511 -4.76 -18.39 -62.98
CA SER A 511 -5.40 -19.09 -61.86
C SER A 511 -6.19 -20.29 -62.39
N VAL A 512 -6.44 -21.30 -61.54
CA VAL A 512 -7.71 -22.06 -61.39
C VAL A 512 -7.44 -23.35 -60.60
N ASN A 513 -8.39 -23.71 -59.72
CA ASN A 513 -8.41 -24.99 -58.99
C ASN A 513 -8.57 -26.18 -59.94
N PHE A 514 -8.17 -27.39 -59.54
CA PHE A 514 -9.17 -28.40 -59.13
C PHE A 514 -8.54 -29.56 -58.35
N ALA A 515 -9.38 -30.34 -57.67
CA ALA A 515 -8.99 -31.49 -56.88
C ALA A 515 -8.70 -32.73 -57.73
N GLY A 516 -7.94 -33.70 -57.19
CA GLY A 516 -7.81 -35.02 -57.80
C GLY A 516 -7.05 -36.04 -56.96
N MET A 517 -7.72 -37.18 -56.70
CA MET A 517 -7.16 -38.53 -56.51
C MET A 517 -6.35 -38.83 -55.22
N SER A 518 -6.27 -40.07 -54.70
CA SER A 518 -7.20 -41.22 -54.61
C SER A 518 -6.53 -42.37 -53.80
N MET A 519 -7.28 -43.45 -53.49
CA MET A 519 -6.83 -44.77 -52.96
C MET A 519 -6.59 -44.88 -51.43
N GLU A 520 -6.86 -46.02 -50.76
CA GLU A 520 -7.72 -47.19 -51.08
C GLU A 520 -8.09 -47.99 -49.81
N ARG A 521 -9.32 -48.56 -49.78
CA ARG A 521 -9.84 -49.82 -49.12
C ARG A 521 -9.34 -50.23 -47.71
N ARG A 522 -10.15 -50.79 -46.78
CA ARG A 522 -11.28 -51.74 -46.92
C ARG A 522 -12.33 -51.62 -45.78
N THR A 523 -13.62 -51.72 -46.15
CA THR A 523 -14.78 -52.44 -45.54
C THR A 523 -14.80 -52.81 -44.03
N SER A 524 -15.94 -52.83 -43.33
CA SER A 524 -17.29 -53.24 -43.79
C SER A 524 -18.46 -52.68 -42.96
N ASP A 525 -19.57 -52.36 -43.64
CA ASP A 525 -20.99 -52.75 -43.37
C ASP A 525 -21.62 -52.41 -41.98
N ASN A 526 -22.92 -52.06 -41.82
CA ASN A 526 -24.08 -51.88 -42.72
C ASN A 526 -25.24 -51.22 -41.91
N GLN A 527 -26.38 -50.70 -42.42
CA GLN A 527 -26.93 -50.39 -43.76
C GLN A 527 -28.13 -49.41 -43.59
N SER A 528 -28.63 -48.82 -44.69
CA SER A 528 -30.06 -48.48 -44.97
C SER A 528 -30.83 -47.44 -44.10
N ASP A 529 -31.64 -46.51 -44.66
CA ASP A 529 -31.85 -46.15 -46.08
C ASP A 529 -32.68 -44.86 -46.30
N ILE A 530 -32.71 -44.38 -47.56
CA ILE A 530 -33.86 -43.72 -48.27
C ILE A 530 -34.33 -42.34 -47.72
N THR A 531 -33.85 -41.18 -48.23
CA THR A 531 -34.19 -40.44 -49.51
C THR A 531 -35.48 -39.56 -49.42
N LEU A 532 -35.70 -38.48 -50.18
CA LEU A 532 -34.97 -37.82 -51.29
C LEU A 532 -35.39 -36.33 -51.46
N ASP A 533 -34.69 -35.65 -52.38
CA ASP A 533 -35.17 -34.71 -53.40
C ASP A 533 -35.03 -33.18 -53.29
N GLU A 534 -34.85 -32.60 -54.47
CA GLU A 534 -34.52 -31.20 -54.79
C GLU A 534 -35.69 -30.49 -55.48
N THR A 535 -35.61 -29.16 -55.66
CA THR A 535 -35.75 -28.47 -56.98
C THR A 535 -35.82 -26.94 -56.84
N GLU A 536 -35.28 -26.23 -57.83
CA GLU A 536 -35.53 -24.79 -58.04
C GLU A 536 -36.71 -24.58 -59.00
N THR A 537 -37.50 -23.50 -58.84
CA THR A 537 -37.80 -22.53 -59.94
C THR A 537 -38.76 -21.39 -59.51
N LEU A 538 -38.62 -20.25 -60.20
CA LEU A 538 -39.65 -19.27 -60.60
C LEU A 538 -40.84 -19.00 -59.64
N GLY A 539 -40.87 -17.82 -59.01
CA GLY A 539 -42.01 -17.35 -58.22
C GLY A 539 -42.98 -16.41 -58.98
N PHE A 540 -44.13 -16.12 -58.36
CA PHE A 540 -44.93 -14.93 -58.66
C PHE A 540 -45.58 -14.34 -57.38
N GLN A 541 -46.19 -13.16 -57.54
CA GLN A 541 -46.78 -12.32 -56.48
C GLN A 541 -48.07 -12.97 -55.91
N THR A 542 -48.63 -12.65 -54.74
CA THR A 542 -48.74 -11.40 -53.94
C THR A 542 -48.90 -11.79 -52.45
N SER A 543 -48.87 -10.96 -51.41
CA SER A 543 -48.84 -9.50 -51.21
C SER A 543 -48.06 -9.23 -49.87
N ALA A 544 -47.89 -8.04 -49.29
CA ALA A 544 -48.30 -6.66 -49.59
C ALA A 544 -47.17 -5.69 -49.13
N LYS A 545 -47.45 -4.39 -48.92
CA LYS A 545 -46.49 -3.41 -48.35
C LYS A 545 -47.17 -2.39 -47.44
N VAL A 546 -46.49 -1.96 -46.36
CA VAL A 546 -46.83 -0.80 -45.52
C VAL A 546 -45.66 0.21 -45.61
N PRO A 547 -45.89 1.53 -45.79
CA PRO A 547 -44.86 2.44 -46.30
C PRO A 547 -44.08 3.27 -45.25
N ILE A 548 -42.95 3.82 -45.71
CA ILE A 548 -42.07 4.76 -45.00
C ILE A 548 -42.37 6.21 -45.45
N ARG A 549 -42.31 7.20 -44.54
CA ARG A 549 -41.85 8.57 -44.88
C ARG A 549 -41.42 9.42 -43.67
N ARG A 550 -40.50 10.37 -43.92
CA ARG A 550 -40.15 11.50 -43.03
C ARG A 550 -40.87 12.80 -43.54
N PRO A 551 -40.44 14.07 -43.29
CA PRO A 551 -41.24 14.97 -42.44
C PRO A 551 -41.53 16.39 -43.03
N GLN A 552 -42.04 17.29 -42.17
CA GLN A 552 -42.05 18.77 -42.21
C GLN A 552 -43.24 19.57 -42.80
N GLN A 553 -43.37 20.79 -42.22
CA GLN A 553 -44.10 22.01 -42.63
C GLN A 553 -45.65 22.04 -42.56
N SER A 554 -46.31 23.18 -42.32
CA SER A 554 -45.96 24.39 -41.52
C SER A 554 -47.18 25.34 -41.31
N THR A 555 -47.08 26.25 -40.34
CA THR A 555 -47.88 27.49 -40.14
C THR A 555 -49.40 27.46 -39.86
N SER A 556 -49.80 28.18 -38.80
CA SER A 556 -50.92 29.15 -38.81
C SER A 556 -50.76 30.13 -37.62
N ASN A 557 -51.51 31.25 -37.58
CA ASN A 557 -51.18 32.42 -36.75
C ASN A 557 -52.29 32.86 -35.76
N LYS A 558 -51.88 33.13 -34.51
CA LYS A 558 -52.30 34.23 -33.59
C LYS A 558 -53.80 34.56 -33.34
N SER A 559 -54.14 34.48 -32.03
CA SER A 559 -54.92 35.50 -31.27
C SER A 559 -56.47 35.57 -31.47
N PRO A 560 -57.22 36.38 -30.67
CA PRO A 560 -57.27 36.41 -29.20
C PRO A 560 -58.71 36.56 -28.62
N LYS A 561 -58.91 36.32 -27.29
CA LYS A 561 -59.86 37.04 -26.36
C LYS A 561 -60.04 36.28 -25.01
N VAL A 562 -60.66 36.83 -23.95
CA VAL A 562 -60.31 38.04 -23.15
C VAL A 562 -61.17 38.14 -21.86
N LYS A 563 -60.52 38.35 -20.70
CA LYS A 563 -60.95 39.04 -19.44
C LYS A 563 -62.38 38.80 -18.85
N ARG A 564 -62.42 38.61 -17.52
CA ARG A 564 -62.88 39.54 -16.43
C ARG A 564 -62.92 38.72 -15.11
N LYS A 565 -62.76 39.21 -13.88
CA LYS A 565 -62.49 40.50 -13.16
C LYS A 565 -62.06 40.07 -11.71
N ALA A 566 -61.51 40.83 -10.76
CA ALA A 566 -61.02 42.22 -10.57
C ALA A 566 -60.01 42.17 -9.37
N LYS A 567 -58.83 42.84 -9.38
CA LYS A 567 -58.56 44.23 -8.90
C LYS A 567 -59.05 44.52 -7.47
N ARG A 568 -58.32 45.20 -6.57
CA ARG A 568 -57.21 46.19 -6.66
C ARG A 568 -56.46 46.20 -5.27
N LYS A 569 -55.36 46.92 -4.95
CA LYS A 569 -54.70 48.16 -5.44
C LYS A 569 -53.23 48.18 -4.89
N GLN A 570 -52.19 48.37 -5.71
CA GLN A 570 -51.19 49.51 -5.71
C GLN A 570 -50.26 49.64 -4.46
N LYS A 571 -48.98 50.09 -4.51
CA LYS A 571 -48.15 50.70 -5.59
C LYS A 571 -46.63 50.79 -5.20
N THR A 572 -45.70 50.78 -6.20
CA THR A 572 -44.34 51.43 -6.21
C THR A 572 -43.28 51.03 -5.14
N GLN A 573 -41.95 51.27 -5.24
CA GLN A 573 -41.05 51.81 -6.29
C GLN A 573 -39.61 51.21 -6.15
N SER A 574 -38.64 51.63 -6.99
CA SER A 574 -37.21 51.24 -6.96
C SER A 574 -36.32 52.40 -6.39
N PRO A 575 -34.96 52.37 -6.38
CA PRO A 575 -34.22 52.19 -5.12
C PRO A 575 -33.15 53.26 -4.76
N SER A 576 -32.97 53.59 -3.47
CA SER A 576 -31.74 54.25 -2.97
C SER A 576 -31.58 54.35 -1.43
N LYS A 577 -30.33 54.20 -0.95
CA LYS A 577 -29.65 54.94 0.15
C LYS A 577 -30.18 54.97 1.62
N MET A 578 -29.37 54.35 2.50
CA MET A 578 -28.71 54.90 3.71
C MET A 578 -29.46 55.32 5.02
N LYS A 579 -28.80 54.92 6.14
CA LYS A 579 -28.63 55.55 7.46
C LYS A 579 -29.75 55.49 8.54
N SER A 580 -29.37 54.82 9.65
CA SER A 580 -29.44 55.22 11.07
C SER A 580 -30.05 56.60 11.42
N PRO A 581 -30.88 56.67 12.48
CA PRO A 581 -30.37 56.98 13.85
C PRO A 581 -31.10 56.20 14.98
N SER A 582 -30.78 56.24 16.29
CA SER A 582 -29.57 56.47 17.13
C SER A 582 -29.98 56.45 18.63
N LYS A 583 -29.09 56.17 19.62
CA LYS A 583 -28.97 56.81 20.97
C LYS A 583 -27.93 56.04 21.87
N MET A 584 -26.88 56.67 22.45
CA MET A 584 -26.78 57.62 23.61
C MET A 584 -26.81 56.88 24.98
N ASP A 585 -25.96 57.09 26.00
CA ASP A 585 -24.74 57.91 26.32
C ASP A 585 -23.96 57.19 27.49
N ASP A 586 -22.71 57.41 27.93
CA ASP A 586 -21.42 57.85 27.32
C ASP A 586 -20.23 57.07 28.02
N TRP A 587 -19.21 57.51 28.81
CA TRP A 587 -18.63 58.79 29.27
C TRP A 587 -17.22 58.59 29.94
N PHE A 588 -16.12 59.14 29.37
CA PHE A 588 -14.78 59.45 29.98
C PHE A 588 -13.92 58.29 30.57
N THR A 589 -12.58 58.24 30.56
CA THR A 589 -11.42 59.02 30.01
C THR A 589 -10.14 58.16 30.12
N SER A 590 -8.94 58.43 29.56
CA SER A 590 -8.40 59.48 28.65
C SER A 590 -7.06 58.99 28.03
N ASP A 591 -6.44 59.82 27.18
CA ASP A 591 -4.98 59.91 26.91
C ASP A 591 -4.28 58.76 26.14
N LEU A 592 -3.16 58.98 25.42
CA LEU A 592 -2.47 60.22 25.03
C LEU A 592 -2.02 60.16 23.54
N GLN A 593 -1.49 61.28 23.04
CA GLN A 593 -0.86 61.48 21.72
C GLN A 593 0.68 61.32 21.84
N SER A 594 1.55 61.47 20.83
CA SER A 594 1.48 62.04 19.46
C SER A 594 2.52 61.31 18.55
N SER A 595 2.99 61.70 17.35
CA SER A 595 2.96 62.85 16.42
C SER A 595 3.33 62.30 15.01
N LEU A 596 3.18 62.94 13.83
CA LEU A 596 2.39 64.05 13.24
C LEU A 596 2.52 63.84 11.69
N SER A 597 1.46 63.90 10.87
CA SER A 597 0.94 65.08 10.12
C SER A 597 1.89 65.63 9.01
N ILE A 598 1.46 66.14 7.84
CA ILE A 598 0.14 66.26 7.17
C ILE A 598 0.44 66.60 5.67
N THR A 599 -0.34 66.24 4.64
CA THR A 599 -1.55 66.94 4.12
C THR A 599 -2.15 66.15 2.94
N GLN A 600 -3.45 66.28 2.66
CA GLN A 600 -4.13 65.78 1.45
C GLN A 600 -4.47 66.93 0.47
N ILE A 601 -4.42 66.69 -0.85
CA ILE A 601 -5.23 67.40 -1.87
C ILE A 601 -5.63 66.40 -2.98
N SER A 602 -6.89 66.45 -3.44
CA SER A 602 -7.46 65.71 -4.59
C SER A 602 -7.74 66.70 -5.76
N PRO A 603 -8.28 66.32 -6.95
CA PRO A 603 -8.71 65.01 -7.47
C PRO A 603 -8.33 64.74 -8.96
N ARG A 604 -8.69 63.56 -9.52
CA ARG A 604 -9.44 63.39 -10.81
C ARG A 604 -9.50 61.93 -11.31
N ASP A 605 -10.45 61.67 -12.20
CA ASP A 605 -10.61 60.40 -12.93
C ASP A 605 -9.50 60.16 -13.96
N THR A 606 -8.84 59.01 -13.87
CA THR A 606 -8.31 58.26 -15.03
C THR A 606 -8.37 56.77 -14.73
N LYS A 607 -8.33 55.92 -15.77
CA LYS A 607 -8.31 54.47 -15.62
C LYS A 607 -6.99 54.04 -14.96
N GLU A 608 -7.04 53.11 -14.00
CA GLU A 608 -5.85 52.37 -13.58
C GLU A 608 -5.79 51.01 -14.27
N GLU A 609 -4.56 50.62 -14.62
CA GLU A 609 -4.22 49.35 -15.25
C GLU A 609 -3.85 48.32 -14.17
N THR A 610 -3.81 47.04 -14.52
CA THR A 610 -3.40 45.97 -13.61
C THR A 610 -1.91 46.09 -13.25
N PRO A 611 -1.53 46.07 -11.95
CA PRO A 611 -0.12 45.99 -11.57
C PRO A 611 0.55 44.73 -12.13
N SER A 612 1.76 44.89 -12.65
CA SER A 612 2.53 43.82 -13.30
C SER A 612 3.10 42.80 -12.31
N GLU A 613 3.22 41.56 -12.76
CA GLU A 613 3.94 40.49 -12.05
C GLU A 613 5.45 40.80 -11.98
N GLU A 614 6.04 40.80 -10.78
CA GLU A 614 7.50 40.80 -10.64
C GLU A 614 8.05 39.39 -10.94
N SER A 615 8.38 39.15 -12.21
CA SER A 615 9.04 37.92 -12.64
C SER A 615 10.47 37.86 -12.10
N LEU A 616 10.69 37.07 -11.05
CA LEU A 616 12.05 36.67 -10.63
C LEU A 616 12.69 35.80 -11.72
N SER A 617 13.45 36.44 -12.60
CA SER A 617 14.30 35.76 -13.59
C SER A 617 15.49 35.12 -12.90
N GLU A 618 15.38 33.83 -12.56
CA GLU A 618 16.57 32.98 -12.43
C GLU A 618 17.25 32.93 -13.81
N GLU A 619 18.42 33.55 -13.96
CA GLU A 619 19.18 33.51 -15.22
C GLU A 619 19.64 32.07 -15.49
N GLU A 620 19.08 31.41 -16.52
CA GLU A 620 19.62 30.15 -17.05
C GLU A 620 20.99 30.43 -17.70
N GLU A 621 22.04 30.42 -16.88
CA GLU A 621 23.44 30.21 -17.30
C GLU A 621 23.46 29.10 -18.38
N PRO A 622 23.95 29.36 -19.62
CA PRO A 622 23.88 28.42 -20.73
C PRO A 622 24.95 27.32 -20.60
N GLY A 623 24.92 26.60 -19.49
CA GLY A 623 25.84 25.54 -19.14
C GLY A 623 25.78 24.42 -20.18
N VAL A 624 26.91 24.19 -20.84
CA VAL A 624 27.11 23.22 -21.93
C VAL A 624 26.43 21.89 -21.60
N TYR A 625 25.46 21.50 -22.42
CA TYR A 625 24.90 20.15 -22.41
C TYR A 625 25.97 19.20 -22.96
N GLU A 626 26.72 18.54 -22.08
CA GLU A 626 27.73 17.52 -22.41
C GLU A 626 27.08 16.22 -22.95
N GLY A 627 26.42 16.31 -24.11
CA GLY A 627 26.24 15.24 -25.08
C GLY A 627 25.33 14.05 -24.71
N PRO A 628 24.31 13.75 -25.54
CA PRO A 628 23.79 12.39 -25.70
C PRO A 628 24.92 11.37 -25.94
N ASP A 629 26.01 11.79 -26.60
CA ASP A 629 27.21 10.97 -26.83
C ASP A 629 27.92 10.56 -25.53
N THR A 630 27.94 11.43 -24.51
CA THR A 630 28.50 11.12 -23.18
C THR A 630 27.67 10.04 -22.52
N TYR A 631 26.34 10.19 -22.51
CA TYR A 631 25.43 9.17 -21.98
C TYR A 631 25.59 7.85 -22.74
N ALA A 632 25.62 7.88 -24.08
CA ALA A 632 25.79 6.67 -24.89
C ALA A 632 27.15 5.98 -24.66
N SER A 633 28.23 6.75 -24.52
CA SER A 633 29.58 6.26 -24.17
C SER A 633 29.65 5.65 -22.77
N ILE A 634 28.78 6.08 -21.85
CA ILE A 634 28.64 5.52 -20.50
C ILE A 634 27.77 4.26 -20.54
N ALA A 635 26.59 4.31 -21.14
CA ALA A 635 25.68 3.17 -21.29
C ALA A 635 26.34 1.99 -22.01
N ALA A 636 27.21 2.27 -22.99
CA ALA A 636 28.03 1.27 -23.67
C ALA A 636 29.02 0.50 -22.77
N LYS A 637 29.25 0.97 -21.53
CA LYS A 637 30.16 0.37 -20.54
C LYS A 637 29.41 -0.20 -19.33
N THR A 638 28.16 0.21 -19.12
CA THR A 638 27.25 -0.32 -18.09
C THR A 638 26.90 -1.78 -18.39
N LYS A 639 26.92 -2.64 -17.36
CA LYS A 639 26.78 -4.09 -17.49
C LYS A 639 25.44 -4.56 -16.91
N GLY A 640 24.53 -5.00 -17.75
CA GLY A 640 23.33 -5.74 -17.35
C GLY A 640 23.56 -7.25 -17.34
N VAL A 641 22.58 -8.01 -16.85
CA VAL A 641 22.51 -9.48 -17.04
C VAL A 641 21.83 -9.84 -18.35
N GLY A 642 20.88 -9.01 -18.82
CA GLY A 642 20.25 -9.13 -20.13
C GLY A 642 20.71 -8.06 -21.12
N ARG A 643 20.73 -8.40 -22.41
CA ARG A 643 21.10 -7.52 -23.53
C ARG A 643 20.07 -6.41 -23.77
N TRP A 644 20.55 -5.23 -24.15
CA TRP A 644 19.71 -4.13 -24.62
C TRP A 644 19.66 -4.04 -26.15
N ASN A 645 18.48 -3.81 -26.71
CA ASN A 645 18.26 -3.64 -28.15
C ASN A 645 18.28 -2.17 -28.60
N LYS A 646 18.26 -1.22 -27.66
CA LYS A 646 18.48 0.21 -27.87
C LYS A 646 18.85 0.93 -26.57
N ILE A 647 19.24 2.20 -26.67
CA ILE A 647 19.16 3.16 -25.56
C ILE A 647 17.78 3.83 -25.58
N ALA A 648 17.16 4.06 -24.42
CA ALA A 648 15.88 4.76 -24.33
C ALA A 648 16.01 6.28 -24.57
N PHE A 649 15.10 6.86 -25.35
CA PHE A 649 15.14 8.27 -25.73
C PHE A 649 15.14 9.26 -24.54
N PRO A 650 14.26 9.16 -23.52
CA PRO A 650 14.22 10.11 -22.41
C PRO A 650 15.43 10.00 -21.47
N ASP A 651 16.18 8.91 -21.51
CA ASP A 651 17.42 8.76 -20.75
C ASP A 651 18.63 9.27 -21.55
N LEU A 652 18.67 9.02 -22.87
CA LEU A 652 19.70 9.51 -23.79
C LEU A 652 19.71 11.04 -23.95
N HIS A 653 18.53 11.65 -24.06
CA HIS A 653 18.37 13.10 -24.24
C HIS A 653 18.05 13.84 -22.93
N GLY A 654 17.81 13.10 -21.84
CA GLY A 654 17.29 13.63 -20.59
C GLY A 654 15.86 14.19 -20.72
N HIS A 655 15.40 14.83 -19.65
CA HIS A 655 14.09 15.47 -19.58
C HIS A 655 14.11 16.69 -18.64
N LYS A 656 13.11 17.57 -18.76
CA LYS A 656 12.80 18.62 -17.78
C LYS A 656 11.51 18.23 -17.01
N PRO A 657 11.31 18.69 -15.76
CA PRO A 657 10.00 18.62 -15.11
C PRO A 657 8.97 19.47 -15.89
N PRO A 658 7.66 19.13 -15.85
CA PRO A 658 6.61 20.03 -16.32
C PRO A 658 6.70 21.41 -15.64
N PRO A 659 6.42 22.52 -16.35
CA PRO A 659 6.54 23.87 -15.79
C PRO A 659 5.42 24.22 -14.78
N PHE A 660 4.38 23.39 -14.67
CA PHE A 660 3.25 23.55 -13.77
C PHE A 660 3.13 22.36 -12.79
N PRO A 661 2.54 22.54 -11.59
CA PRO A 661 2.12 21.43 -10.74
C PRO A 661 1.00 20.61 -11.42
N GLU A 662 1.07 19.29 -11.28
CA GLU A 662 0.04 18.37 -11.80
C GLU A 662 -0.85 17.93 -10.62
N PRO A 663 -2.18 18.15 -10.65
CA PRO A 663 -3.07 17.76 -9.56
C PRO A 663 -3.16 16.23 -9.41
N LEU A 664 -3.49 15.75 -8.21
CA LEU A 664 -3.80 14.34 -7.96
C LEU A 664 -5.07 13.91 -8.71
N TYR A 665 -5.10 12.67 -9.20
CA TYR A 665 -6.22 12.15 -9.99
C TYR A 665 -7.48 11.90 -9.14
N GLU A 666 -8.58 12.54 -9.51
CA GLU A 666 -9.88 12.29 -8.89
C GLU A 666 -10.51 10.99 -9.45
N ARG A 667 -10.40 9.90 -8.68
CA ARG A 667 -10.98 8.60 -9.03
C ARG A 667 -12.50 8.65 -8.94
N LYS A 668 -13.16 8.87 -10.08
CA LYS A 668 -14.62 8.87 -10.23
C LYS A 668 -15.28 7.66 -9.56
N PHE A 669 -16.42 7.92 -8.91
CA PHE A 669 -17.23 6.87 -8.29
C PHE A 669 -17.59 5.76 -9.29
N GLY A 670 -17.56 4.51 -8.82
CA GLY A 670 -17.98 3.35 -9.60
C GLY A 670 -17.00 2.83 -10.66
N VAL A 671 -15.85 3.45 -10.91
CA VAL A 671 -14.85 2.96 -11.88
C VAL A 671 -14.44 1.51 -11.58
N GLN A 672 -14.06 1.21 -10.34
CA GLN A 672 -13.58 -0.11 -9.94
C GLN A 672 -14.62 -1.23 -10.14
N ARG A 673 -15.90 -0.99 -9.84
CA ARG A 673 -16.97 -1.96 -10.12
C ARG A 673 -17.23 -2.11 -11.61
N CYS A 674 -17.11 -1.04 -12.41
CA CYS A 674 -17.20 -1.17 -13.87
C CYS A 674 -16.09 -2.07 -14.42
N LYS A 675 -14.83 -1.86 -14.00
CA LYS A 675 -13.69 -2.69 -14.45
C LYS A 675 -13.80 -4.15 -13.98
N VAL A 676 -14.26 -4.40 -12.75
CA VAL A 676 -14.56 -5.77 -12.28
C VAL A 676 -15.69 -6.44 -13.10
N PHE A 677 -16.70 -5.70 -13.56
CA PHE A 677 -17.75 -6.25 -14.42
C PHE A 677 -17.33 -6.38 -15.89
N GLU A 678 -16.45 -5.51 -16.40
CA GLU A 678 -15.76 -5.68 -17.70
C GLU A 678 -14.84 -6.92 -17.70
N ASP A 679 -14.25 -7.29 -16.56
CA ASP A 679 -13.49 -8.53 -16.40
C ASP A 679 -14.40 -9.76 -16.33
N ILE A 680 -15.53 -9.68 -15.61
CA ILE A 680 -16.55 -10.76 -15.60
C ILE A 680 -17.15 -10.96 -17.00
N ASP A 681 -17.34 -9.88 -17.76
CA ASP A 681 -17.82 -9.92 -19.15
C ASP A 681 -16.89 -10.74 -20.05
N ARG A 682 -15.56 -10.59 -19.90
CA ARG A 682 -14.57 -11.44 -20.60
C ARG A 682 -14.72 -12.93 -20.28
N MET A 683 -15.19 -13.28 -19.08
CA MET A 683 -15.44 -14.68 -18.67
C MET A 683 -16.81 -15.22 -19.12
N ILE A 684 -17.77 -14.34 -19.42
CA ILE A 684 -19.12 -14.69 -19.94
C ILE A 684 -19.09 -14.79 -21.48
N ASN A 685 -18.36 -13.90 -22.14
CA ASN A 685 -18.32 -13.73 -23.59
C ASN A 685 -16.90 -13.99 -24.13
N PRO A 686 -16.38 -15.23 -24.06
CA PRO A 686 -15.01 -15.55 -24.48
C PRO A 686 -14.77 -15.27 -25.97
N ASP A 687 -15.79 -15.39 -26.82
CA ASP A 687 -15.73 -15.06 -28.26
C ASP A 687 -15.44 -13.57 -28.55
N GLN A 688 -15.50 -12.72 -27.51
CA GLN A 688 -15.14 -11.29 -27.56
C GLN A 688 -13.77 -11.00 -26.92
N VAL A 689 -12.94 -12.03 -26.74
CA VAL A 689 -11.58 -11.94 -26.19
C VAL A 689 -10.59 -12.46 -27.22
N MET A 690 -9.51 -11.71 -27.42
CA MET A 690 -8.36 -12.12 -28.24
C MET A 690 -7.24 -12.64 -27.35
N GLU A 691 -6.41 -13.55 -27.88
CA GLU A 691 -5.18 -14.02 -27.22
C GLU A 691 -3.93 -13.60 -28.02
N HIS A 692 -3.98 -12.41 -28.63
CA HIS A 692 -2.96 -11.95 -29.56
C HIS A 692 -1.74 -11.38 -28.80
N VAL A 693 -0.69 -12.19 -28.66
CA VAL A 693 0.57 -11.81 -28.00
C VAL A 693 1.35 -10.84 -28.90
N VAL A 694 1.45 -9.56 -28.49
CA VAL A 694 2.10 -8.48 -29.26
C VAL A 694 3.52 -8.15 -28.78
N PHE A 695 3.91 -8.67 -27.61
CA PHE A 695 5.28 -8.65 -27.10
C PHE A 695 5.47 -9.80 -26.11
N ASP A 696 6.59 -10.52 -26.22
CA ASP A 696 6.93 -11.66 -25.36
C ASP A 696 8.45 -11.72 -25.15
N LEU A 697 8.90 -11.38 -23.93
CA LEU A 697 10.30 -11.39 -23.54
C LEU A 697 10.85 -12.80 -23.40
N ASP A 698 10.04 -13.77 -22.95
CA ASP A 698 10.45 -15.17 -22.80
C ASP A 698 10.81 -15.77 -24.18
N ALA A 699 9.98 -15.50 -25.19
CA ALA A 699 10.26 -15.89 -26.57
C ALA A 699 11.51 -15.22 -27.14
N ILE A 700 11.76 -13.94 -26.79
CA ILE A 700 12.95 -13.20 -27.24
C ILE A 700 14.22 -13.79 -26.61
N VAL A 701 14.23 -14.02 -25.29
CA VAL A 701 15.35 -14.67 -24.59
C VAL A 701 15.61 -16.06 -25.17
N ALA A 702 14.57 -16.89 -25.31
CA ALA A 702 14.70 -18.23 -25.88
C ALA A 702 15.22 -18.23 -27.33
N SER A 703 14.82 -17.25 -28.15
CA SER A 703 15.30 -17.12 -29.54
C SER A 703 16.77 -16.71 -29.67
N ALA A 704 17.32 -16.06 -28.64
CA ALA A 704 18.71 -15.59 -28.61
C ALA A 704 19.65 -16.52 -27.83
N GLY A 705 19.12 -17.34 -26.92
CA GLY A 705 19.90 -18.26 -26.08
C GLY A 705 21.00 -17.53 -25.30
N ASP A 706 22.19 -18.13 -25.22
CA ASP A 706 23.36 -17.53 -24.55
C ASP A 706 23.74 -16.14 -25.11
N THR A 707 23.37 -15.83 -26.36
CA THR A 707 23.63 -14.50 -26.93
C THR A 707 22.76 -13.39 -26.35
N TYR A 708 21.70 -13.73 -25.60
CA TYR A 708 20.92 -12.78 -24.82
C TYR A 708 21.70 -12.21 -23.62
N ASN A 709 22.65 -12.98 -23.08
CA ASN A 709 23.52 -12.54 -21.98
C ASN A 709 24.85 -11.95 -22.51
N SER A 710 24.93 -11.71 -23.83
CA SER A 710 26.11 -11.14 -24.48
C SER A 710 26.26 -9.64 -24.21
N ARG A 711 27.49 -9.20 -23.95
CA ARG A 711 27.83 -7.80 -23.60
C ARG A 711 27.61 -6.78 -24.74
N TYR A 712 27.22 -7.23 -25.93
CA TYR A 712 26.98 -6.37 -27.09
C TYR A 712 25.54 -5.81 -27.12
N SER A 713 25.27 -4.90 -26.17
CA SER A 713 24.10 -4.02 -26.19
C SER A 713 24.16 -3.03 -27.36
N VAL A 714 23.00 -2.70 -27.93
CA VAL A 714 22.88 -1.77 -29.06
C VAL A 714 22.84 -0.33 -28.55
N ASN A 715 23.99 0.32 -28.56
CA ASN A 715 24.19 1.65 -27.99
C ASN A 715 23.72 2.78 -28.94
N SER A 716 22.50 2.67 -29.46
CA SER A 716 21.88 3.68 -30.33
C SER A 716 20.39 3.85 -30.04
N ASN A 717 19.86 5.02 -30.35
CA ASN A 717 18.42 5.27 -30.42
C ASN A 717 18.02 5.60 -31.86
N ARG A 718 16.78 5.28 -32.25
CA ARG A 718 16.23 5.63 -33.58
C ARG A 718 14.86 6.31 -33.53
N ASP A 719 14.28 6.53 -32.36
CA ASP A 719 12.86 6.86 -32.19
C ASP A 719 12.43 8.17 -32.86
N ALA A 720 13.30 9.19 -32.84
CA ALA A 720 13.10 10.43 -33.59
C ALA A 720 12.92 10.21 -35.11
N SER A 721 13.50 9.14 -35.67
CA SER A 721 13.35 8.76 -37.08
C SER A 721 12.13 7.87 -37.36
N ARG A 722 11.44 7.39 -36.33
CA ARG A 722 10.27 6.49 -36.41
C ARG A 722 8.96 7.26 -36.39
N ILE A 723 8.92 8.41 -35.71
CA ILE A 723 7.72 9.25 -35.54
C ILE A 723 7.05 9.58 -36.88
N GLY A 724 5.72 9.42 -36.91
CA GLY A 724 4.86 9.69 -38.07
C GLY A 724 4.92 8.64 -39.19
N ARG A 725 5.97 7.81 -39.24
CA ARG A 725 6.20 6.84 -40.31
C ARG A 725 5.37 5.57 -40.10
N ILE A 726 5.03 4.93 -41.22
CA ILE A 726 4.47 3.57 -41.23
C ILE A 726 5.67 2.61 -41.23
N GLU A 727 6.02 2.09 -40.04
CA GLU A 727 7.00 0.99 -39.92
C GLU A 727 6.37 -0.38 -40.25
N ASP A 728 5.05 -0.47 -40.11
CA ASP A 728 4.25 -1.69 -40.20
C ASP A 728 2.78 -1.31 -40.45
N TYR A 729 2.02 -2.21 -41.08
CA TYR A 729 0.58 -2.09 -41.32
C TYR A 729 -0.27 -2.75 -40.23
N SER A 730 0.36 -3.30 -39.18
CA SER A 730 -0.30 -3.75 -37.95
C SER A 730 -1.25 -2.69 -37.35
N ASP A 731 -2.48 -3.08 -37.01
CA ASP A 731 -3.49 -2.20 -36.37
C ASP A 731 -3.38 -2.11 -34.83
N TYR A 732 -2.40 -2.81 -34.24
CA TYR A 732 -2.18 -2.96 -32.79
C TYR A 732 -0.96 -2.18 -32.27
N LEU A 733 -0.92 -1.96 -30.95
CA LEU A 733 0.21 -1.31 -30.28
C LEU A 733 1.44 -2.21 -30.22
N LYS A 734 2.62 -1.62 -30.45
CA LYS A 734 3.91 -2.28 -30.28
C LYS A 734 4.53 -1.90 -28.93
N PHE A 735 5.24 -2.83 -28.30
CA PHE A 735 5.87 -2.66 -26.98
C PHE A 735 7.35 -3.05 -27.03
N ASN A 736 8.17 -2.46 -26.16
CA ASN A 736 9.57 -2.87 -25.96
C ASN A 736 10.06 -2.51 -24.55
N SER A 737 10.92 -3.36 -23.96
CA SER A 737 11.52 -3.17 -22.63
C SER A 737 13.03 -3.48 -22.58
N GLN A 738 13.66 -3.80 -23.71
CA GLN A 738 15.08 -4.19 -23.78
C GLN A 738 16.02 -2.97 -23.77
N PHE A 739 16.01 -2.23 -22.67
CA PHE A 739 16.88 -1.07 -22.40
C PHE A 739 17.10 -0.92 -20.89
N GLU A 740 18.04 -0.07 -20.47
CA GLU A 740 18.39 0.11 -19.06
C GLU A 740 17.16 0.50 -18.20
N SER A 741 17.01 -0.13 -17.04
CA SER A 741 15.85 0.01 -16.14
C SER A 741 14.49 -0.42 -16.73
N GLY A 742 14.43 -0.95 -17.96
CA GLY A 742 13.20 -1.41 -18.59
C GLY A 742 12.60 -2.64 -17.90
N ASN A 743 11.28 -2.63 -17.68
CA ASN A 743 10.54 -3.79 -17.20
C ASN A 743 9.13 -3.85 -17.82
N LEU A 744 8.97 -4.87 -18.66
CA LEU A 744 7.73 -5.49 -19.13
C LEU A 744 8.14 -6.87 -19.66
N ARG A 745 7.44 -7.94 -19.27
CA ARG A 745 7.71 -9.31 -19.73
C ARG A 745 6.83 -9.69 -20.91
N LYS A 746 5.53 -9.40 -20.86
CA LYS A 746 4.57 -9.82 -21.89
C LYS A 746 3.45 -8.81 -22.05
N ALA A 747 3.00 -8.62 -23.29
CA ALA A 747 1.80 -7.84 -23.61
C ALA A 747 0.89 -8.63 -24.55
N ILE A 748 -0.37 -8.77 -24.17
CA ILE A 748 -1.39 -9.53 -24.89
C ILE A 748 -2.55 -8.61 -25.21
N GLN A 749 -2.82 -8.40 -26.50
CA GLN A 749 -3.99 -7.68 -26.97
C GLN A 749 -5.23 -8.57 -26.76
N VAL A 750 -6.08 -8.17 -25.82
CA VAL A 750 -7.24 -8.94 -25.36
C VAL A 750 -8.57 -8.43 -25.92
N ARG A 751 -8.64 -7.15 -26.29
CA ARG A 751 -9.68 -6.54 -27.13
C ARG A 751 -9.01 -5.50 -28.04
N GLU A 752 -9.71 -4.96 -29.05
CA GLU A 752 -9.13 -4.09 -30.10
C GLU A 752 -8.13 -3.04 -29.58
N LEU A 753 -8.52 -2.32 -28.52
CA LEU A 753 -7.74 -1.26 -27.89
C LEU A 753 -7.37 -1.60 -26.43
N GLU A 754 -7.28 -2.88 -26.08
CA GLU A 754 -7.06 -3.35 -24.72
C GLU A 754 -5.94 -4.38 -24.61
N TYR A 755 -5.04 -4.16 -23.64
CA TYR A 755 -3.82 -4.94 -23.48
C TYR A 755 -3.66 -5.39 -22.02
N ASP A 756 -3.64 -6.70 -21.81
CA ASP A 756 -3.20 -7.29 -20.55
C ASP A 756 -1.66 -7.37 -20.57
N LEU A 757 -1.05 -6.79 -19.54
CA LEU A 757 0.39 -6.61 -19.38
C LEU A 757 0.89 -7.42 -18.18
N ILE A 758 2.05 -8.04 -18.33
CA ILE A 758 2.70 -8.86 -17.30
C ILE A 758 4.11 -8.31 -17.10
N LEU A 759 4.42 -7.90 -15.88
CA LEU A 759 5.76 -7.45 -15.49
C LEU A 759 6.69 -8.63 -15.31
N SER A 760 8.00 -8.43 -15.49
CA SER A 760 8.97 -9.43 -15.02
C SER A 760 9.11 -9.30 -13.49
N PRO A 761 9.18 -10.42 -12.74
CA PRO A 761 9.68 -10.39 -11.38
C PRO A 761 11.17 -10.01 -11.38
N ASP A 762 11.67 -9.68 -10.20
CA ASP A 762 13.09 -9.36 -9.99
C ASP A 762 14.00 -10.52 -10.46
N VAL A 763 15.23 -10.21 -10.87
CA VAL A 763 16.19 -11.21 -11.37
C VAL A 763 16.41 -12.30 -10.32
N ASN A 764 16.40 -13.56 -10.74
CA ASN A 764 16.46 -14.75 -9.88
C ASN A 764 15.29 -14.92 -8.89
N THR A 765 14.19 -14.17 -9.01
CA THR A 765 12.97 -14.35 -8.18
C THR A 765 11.75 -14.79 -9.01
N ASN A 766 10.62 -15.01 -8.32
CA ASN A 766 9.30 -15.25 -8.90
C ASN A 766 8.23 -14.25 -8.37
N HIS A 767 8.67 -13.12 -7.80
CA HIS A 767 7.84 -12.13 -7.10
C HIS A 767 8.44 -10.69 -7.17
N HIS A 768 7.91 -9.75 -6.38
CA HIS A 768 8.25 -8.30 -6.38
C HIS A 768 7.74 -7.52 -7.60
N HIS A 769 6.57 -7.89 -8.09
CA HIS A 769 5.94 -7.29 -9.26
C HIS A 769 5.34 -5.88 -8.99
N GLN A 770 6.13 -4.81 -9.21
CA GLN A 770 5.65 -3.43 -9.00
C GLN A 770 6.26 -2.36 -9.92
N TRP A 771 7.58 -2.40 -10.21
CA TRP A 771 8.21 -1.46 -11.13
C TRP A 771 7.88 -1.81 -12.58
N PHE A 772 7.57 -0.80 -13.40
CA PHE A 772 7.46 -0.95 -14.84
C PHE A 772 8.06 0.25 -15.55
N TYR A 773 8.69 -0.01 -16.69
CA TYR A 773 9.20 1.00 -17.61
C TYR A 773 9.29 0.37 -19.00
N PHE A 774 8.47 0.83 -19.95
CA PHE A 774 8.41 0.27 -21.30
C PHE A 774 8.06 1.31 -22.36
N GLU A 775 8.52 1.05 -23.59
CA GLU A 775 8.13 1.77 -24.79
C GLU A 775 6.75 1.27 -25.27
N VAL A 776 5.94 2.18 -25.80
CA VAL A 776 4.75 1.91 -26.62
C VAL A 776 4.88 2.70 -27.93
N SER A 777 4.55 2.09 -29.07
CA SER A 777 4.49 2.75 -30.37
C SER A 777 3.34 2.22 -31.24
N ASN A 778 3.12 2.83 -32.41
CA ASN A 778 2.02 2.53 -33.36
C ASN A 778 0.59 2.88 -32.88
N MET A 779 0.45 3.85 -31.98
CA MET A 779 -0.84 4.36 -31.52
C MET A 779 -1.54 5.28 -32.55
N LYS A 780 -2.87 5.35 -32.44
CA LYS A 780 -3.76 6.30 -33.12
C LYS A 780 -4.15 7.42 -32.13
N ALA A 781 -4.01 8.69 -32.52
CA ALA A 781 -4.29 9.83 -31.64
C ALA A 781 -5.75 9.86 -31.16
N GLY A 782 -5.98 10.27 -29.91
CA GLY A 782 -7.32 10.44 -29.33
C GLY A 782 -8.09 9.14 -29.06
N MET A 783 -7.60 7.98 -29.51
CA MET A 783 -8.19 6.68 -29.20
C MET A 783 -7.89 6.30 -27.75
N LYS A 784 -8.89 5.72 -27.05
CA LYS A 784 -8.74 5.18 -25.70
C LYS A 784 -8.09 3.80 -25.73
N TYR A 785 -6.87 3.69 -25.24
CA TYR A 785 -6.18 2.43 -25.03
C TYR A 785 -6.20 2.04 -23.54
N ARG A 786 -6.75 0.86 -23.21
CA ARG A 786 -6.77 0.32 -21.85
C ARG A 786 -5.57 -0.62 -21.65
N PHE A 787 -4.83 -0.40 -20.56
CA PHE A 787 -3.74 -1.25 -20.12
C PHE A 787 -4.11 -1.86 -18.76
N ASN A 788 -3.99 -3.17 -18.62
CA ASN A 788 -4.23 -3.92 -17.39
C ASN A 788 -2.93 -4.60 -16.96
N ILE A 789 -2.22 -4.12 -15.94
CA ILE A 789 -1.07 -4.84 -15.37
C ILE A 789 -1.63 -5.90 -14.41
N VAL A 790 -1.57 -7.18 -14.78
CA VAL A 790 -2.37 -8.26 -14.15
C VAL A 790 -1.65 -9.08 -13.08
N ASN A 791 -0.35 -8.89 -12.86
CA ASN A 791 0.45 -9.63 -11.88
C ASN A 791 0.90 -8.82 -10.66
N CYS A 792 0.20 -7.74 -10.29
CA CYS A 792 0.51 -7.00 -9.06
C CYS A 792 0.19 -7.84 -7.81
N GLU A 793 0.99 -7.67 -6.74
CA GLU A 793 0.95 -8.57 -5.57
C GLU A 793 0.34 -7.98 -4.31
N LYS A 794 0.44 -6.66 -4.13
CA LYS A 794 0.01 -5.94 -2.91
C LYS A 794 -1.52 -5.91 -2.80
N VAL A 795 -2.06 -5.86 -1.59
CA VAL A 795 -3.53 -5.81 -1.38
C VAL A 795 -4.17 -4.50 -1.89
N ASN A 796 -3.43 -3.40 -1.87
CA ASN A 796 -3.90 -2.08 -2.31
C ASN A 796 -2.74 -1.22 -2.86
N SER A 797 -3.04 -0.12 -3.56
CA SER A 797 -2.04 0.76 -4.22
C SER A 797 -2.48 2.23 -4.23
N GLN A 798 -1.53 3.16 -4.28
CA GLN A 798 -1.79 4.61 -4.43
C GLN A 798 -2.51 4.97 -5.74
N PHE A 799 -2.60 4.08 -6.73
CA PHE A 799 -3.50 4.22 -7.89
C PHE A 799 -4.99 4.32 -7.50
N ASN A 800 -5.41 3.78 -6.35
CA ASN A 800 -6.76 3.99 -5.80
C ASN A 800 -6.93 5.35 -5.10
N PHE A 801 -5.84 6.07 -4.81
CA PHE A 801 -5.79 7.27 -3.96
C PHE A 801 -5.24 8.52 -4.67
N GLY A 802 -5.21 8.48 -6.01
CA GLY A 802 -4.94 9.63 -6.88
C GLY A 802 -3.58 9.64 -7.60
N MET A 803 -2.78 8.57 -7.49
CA MET A 803 -1.57 8.42 -8.30
C MET A 803 -1.90 8.12 -9.77
N GLN A 804 -1.14 8.71 -10.68
CA GLN A 804 -1.10 8.39 -12.11
C GLN A 804 0.27 7.85 -12.53
N PRO A 805 0.34 6.93 -13.51
CA PRO A 805 1.59 6.61 -14.21
C PRO A 805 2.14 7.83 -14.93
N VAL A 806 3.44 7.82 -15.24
CA VAL A 806 4.09 8.89 -16.02
C VAL A 806 4.30 8.44 -17.47
N MET A 807 4.13 9.37 -18.41
CA MET A 807 4.39 9.18 -19.82
C MET A 807 5.37 10.22 -20.35
N PHE A 808 6.29 9.80 -21.21
CA PHE A 808 7.12 10.67 -22.02
C PHE A 808 6.77 10.45 -23.50
N SER A 809 6.56 11.52 -24.26
CA SER A 809 6.35 11.48 -25.71
C SER A 809 7.63 11.94 -26.42
N VAL A 810 8.18 11.10 -27.29
CA VAL A 810 9.37 11.48 -28.08
C VAL A 810 9.02 12.61 -29.05
N ARG A 811 7.79 12.65 -29.57
CA ARG A 811 7.33 13.78 -30.38
C ARG A 811 7.19 15.08 -29.60
N GLU A 812 6.59 15.09 -28.40
CA GLU A 812 6.55 16.29 -27.56
C GLU A 812 7.97 16.79 -27.25
N ALA A 813 8.91 15.88 -26.97
CA ALA A 813 10.32 16.20 -26.75
C ALA A 813 10.99 16.85 -27.97
N MET A 814 10.76 16.33 -29.18
CA MET A 814 11.23 16.94 -30.43
C MET A 814 10.59 18.30 -30.72
N GLU A 815 9.35 18.53 -30.24
CA GLU A 815 8.66 19.82 -30.30
C GLU A 815 9.00 20.73 -29.08
N GLY A 816 10.14 20.50 -28.42
CA GLY A 816 10.69 21.35 -27.36
C GLY A 816 10.14 21.11 -25.95
N ARG A 817 9.32 20.06 -25.75
CA ARG A 817 8.62 19.75 -24.49
C ARG A 817 9.04 18.37 -23.95
N PRO A 818 10.32 18.15 -23.59
CA PRO A 818 10.84 16.86 -23.13
C PRO A 818 10.44 16.60 -21.68
N TYR A 819 9.15 16.35 -21.45
CA TYR A 819 8.56 16.20 -20.12
C TYR A 819 8.05 14.78 -19.88
N TRP A 820 8.22 14.30 -18.65
CA TRP A 820 7.39 13.23 -18.11
C TRP A 820 6.12 13.83 -17.51
N THR A 821 4.96 13.51 -18.07
CA THR A 821 3.64 14.00 -17.64
C THR A 821 2.82 12.88 -16.99
N ARG A 822 1.98 13.19 -16.01
CA ARG A 822 1.03 12.27 -15.40
C ARG A 822 -0.12 11.98 -16.37
N VAL A 823 -0.39 10.70 -16.64
CA VAL A 823 -1.41 10.27 -17.62
C VAL A 823 -2.35 9.20 -17.08
N GLY A 824 -3.36 8.87 -17.87
CA GLY A 824 -4.30 7.80 -17.58
C GLY A 824 -5.57 8.29 -16.91
N SER A 825 -6.64 7.55 -17.17
CA SER A 825 -8.00 7.79 -16.71
C SER A 825 -8.69 6.44 -16.44
N GLU A 826 -9.85 6.45 -15.78
CA GLU A 826 -10.55 5.22 -15.36
C GLU A 826 -9.64 4.30 -14.49
N ILE A 827 -8.75 4.92 -13.70
CA ILE A 827 -7.71 4.22 -12.94
C ILE A 827 -8.32 3.54 -11.70
N CYS A 828 -8.00 2.26 -11.50
CA CYS A 828 -8.26 1.56 -10.24
C CYS A 828 -7.34 0.35 -10.07
N TYR A 829 -7.22 -0.11 -8.82
CA TYR A 829 -6.46 -1.29 -8.42
C TYR A 829 -7.37 -2.27 -7.67
N TYR A 830 -7.44 -3.54 -8.10
CA TYR A 830 -8.35 -4.55 -7.53
C TYR A 830 -7.86 -6.00 -7.68
N ARG A 831 -8.27 -6.87 -6.77
CA ARG A 831 -7.99 -8.32 -6.81
C ARG A 831 -8.63 -8.97 -8.04
N ASN A 832 -7.85 -9.66 -8.85
CA ASN A 832 -8.29 -10.24 -10.12
C ASN A 832 -8.56 -11.76 -10.01
N HIS A 833 -8.70 -12.44 -11.15
CA HIS A 833 -9.06 -13.86 -11.24
C HIS A 833 -7.85 -14.81 -11.39
N PHE A 834 -6.63 -14.27 -11.50
CA PHE A 834 -5.40 -15.05 -11.60
C PHE A 834 -4.93 -15.51 -10.22
N THR A 835 -4.51 -16.78 -10.10
CA THR A 835 -3.93 -17.32 -8.86
C THR A 835 -2.41 -17.28 -8.85
N ARG A 836 -1.87 -16.95 -7.68
CA ARG A 836 -0.49 -17.28 -7.32
C ARG A 836 -0.41 -18.79 -7.03
N SER A 837 0.67 -19.45 -7.43
CA SER A 837 0.93 -20.83 -7.00
C SER A 837 1.35 -20.86 -5.54
N SER A 838 1.22 -22.01 -4.86
CA SER A 838 1.68 -22.15 -3.47
C SER A 838 3.20 -21.93 -3.30
N GLN A 839 3.99 -22.13 -4.37
CA GLN A 839 5.43 -21.83 -4.38
C GLN A 839 5.68 -20.31 -4.26
N VAL A 840 4.89 -19.49 -4.96
CA VAL A 840 5.00 -18.02 -5.00
C VAL A 840 4.37 -17.35 -3.75
N THR A 841 3.96 -18.13 -2.74
CA THR A 841 3.20 -17.65 -1.56
C THR A 841 3.60 -18.32 -0.25
N GLY A 842 4.79 -18.94 -0.14
CA GLY A 842 5.22 -19.64 1.08
C GLY A 842 4.25 -20.76 1.50
N GLY A 843 3.84 -21.60 0.56
CA GLY A 843 2.86 -22.68 0.78
C GLY A 843 1.38 -22.25 0.74
N VAL A 844 1.05 -20.98 0.94
CA VAL A 844 -0.34 -20.49 1.12
C VAL A 844 -1.19 -20.55 -0.16
N LYS A 845 -1.84 -21.70 -0.38
CA LYS A 845 -2.77 -21.93 -1.50
C LYS A 845 -3.93 -20.92 -1.51
N GLY A 846 -4.28 -20.44 -2.71
CA GLY A 846 -5.54 -19.70 -2.97
C GLY A 846 -5.41 -18.19 -3.12
N LYS A 847 -4.26 -17.58 -2.80
CA LYS A 847 -3.99 -16.15 -3.01
C LYS A 847 -4.10 -15.78 -4.51
N SER A 848 -4.62 -14.58 -4.78
CA SER A 848 -4.78 -14.03 -6.14
C SER A 848 -3.72 -12.98 -6.43
N TYR A 849 -3.51 -12.68 -7.70
CA TYR A 849 -2.91 -11.41 -8.13
C TYR A 849 -3.95 -10.28 -8.14
N TYR A 850 -3.46 -9.06 -8.35
CA TYR A 850 -4.22 -7.83 -8.45
C TYR A 850 -3.95 -7.18 -9.82
N THR A 851 -4.98 -6.53 -10.38
CA THR A 851 -4.88 -5.75 -11.60
C THR A 851 -4.73 -4.27 -11.25
N THR A 852 -3.68 -3.62 -11.76
CA THR A 852 -3.69 -2.16 -11.98
C THR A 852 -4.25 -1.90 -13.37
N THR A 853 -5.36 -1.17 -13.51
CA THR A 853 -5.89 -0.79 -14.83
C THR A 853 -5.89 0.73 -15.01
N PHE A 854 -5.55 1.19 -16.21
CA PHE A 854 -5.62 2.59 -16.61
C PHE A 854 -5.86 2.75 -18.12
N THR A 855 -6.59 3.80 -18.50
CA THR A 855 -6.94 4.11 -19.89
C THR A 855 -6.26 5.41 -20.33
N ILE A 856 -5.40 5.34 -21.35
CA ILE A 856 -4.66 6.48 -21.92
C ILE A 856 -5.28 6.86 -23.27
N MET A 857 -5.28 8.16 -23.59
CA MET A 857 -5.47 8.66 -24.94
C MET A 857 -4.16 9.33 -25.36
N PHE A 858 -3.50 8.80 -26.38
CA PHE A 858 -2.23 9.37 -26.84
C PHE A 858 -2.49 10.66 -27.64
N PRO A 859 -1.66 11.71 -27.48
CA PRO A 859 -1.86 12.99 -28.17
C PRO A 859 -1.58 12.88 -29.68
N HIS A 860 -0.64 12.01 -30.07
CA HIS A 860 -0.10 11.93 -31.42
C HIS A 860 -0.31 10.55 -32.05
N THR A 861 -0.48 10.51 -33.37
CA THR A 861 -0.55 9.27 -34.15
C THR A 861 0.85 8.86 -34.59
N ARG A 862 1.20 7.58 -34.44
CA ARG A 862 2.55 7.03 -34.73
C ARG A 862 3.65 7.81 -34.00
N ASP A 863 3.45 8.05 -32.72
CA ASP A 863 4.51 8.51 -31.82
C ASP A 863 5.34 7.31 -31.33
N VAL A 864 6.44 7.60 -30.63
CA VAL A 864 7.05 6.68 -29.68
C VAL A 864 6.82 7.28 -28.29
N CYS A 865 6.08 6.58 -27.44
CA CYS A 865 5.85 6.97 -26.07
C CYS A 865 6.56 6.00 -25.12
N TYR A 866 6.91 6.47 -23.92
CA TYR A 866 7.35 5.63 -22.83
C TYR A 866 6.37 5.74 -21.68
N LEU A 867 6.09 4.62 -21.00
CA LEU A 867 5.27 4.55 -19.80
C LEU A 867 6.10 3.98 -18.66
N ALA A 868 6.06 4.63 -17.50
CA ALA A 868 6.75 4.17 -16.30
C ALA A 868 5.91 4.32 -15.03
N TYR A 869 6.20 3.49 -14.03
CA TYR A 869 5.59 3.56 -12.71
C TYR A 869 5.88 4.91 -12.03
N HIS A 870 7.09 5.42 -12.24
CA HIS A 870 7.54 6.73 -11.79
C HIS A 870 8.70 7.23 -12.67
N PHE A 871 9.15 8.48 -12.48
CA PHE A 871 10.22 9.10 -13.27
C PHE A 871 11.49 8.23 -13.27
N PRO A 872 11.92 7.68 -14.41
CA PRO A 872 13.16 6.91 -14.49
C PRO A 872 14.39 7.77 -14.14
N TYR A 873 15.40 7.10 -13.62
CA TYR A 873 16.74 7.63 -13.38
C TYR A 873 17.65 6.41 -13.45
N THR A 874 18.43 6.26 -14.51
CA THR A 874 19.23 5.05 -14.73
C THR A 874 20.58 5.14 -13.99
N TYR A 875 21.34 4.04 -13.92
CA TYR A 875 22.71 4.09 -13.42
C TYR A 875 23.61 4.85 -14.40
N SER A 876 23.40 4.72 -15.72
CA SER A 876 24.09 5.56 -16.71
C SER A 876 23.73 7.06 -16.54
N THR A 877 22.50 7.40 -16.09
CA THR A 877 22.16 8.78 -15.69
C THR A 877 22.97 9.25 -14.48
N LEU A 878 23.19 8.38 -13.47
CA LEU A 878 24.08 8.71 -12.35
C LEU A 878 25.50 8.99 -12.84
N GLN A 879 26.08 8.09 -13.63
CA GLN A 879 27.45 8.22 -14.11
C GLN A 879 27.64 9.44 -15.02
N ALA A 880 26.64 9.79 -15.85
CA ALA A 880 26.66 11.01 -16.67
C ALA A 880 26.61 12.28 -15.82
N ASN A 881 25.79 12.32 -14.76
CA ASN A 881 25.77 13.43 -13.81
C ASN A 881 27.09 13.55 -13.03
N LEU A 882 27.68 12.42 -12.59
CA LEU A 882 29.00 12.39 -11.94
C LEU A 882 30.11 12.94 -12.85
N PHE A 883 30.16 12.49 -14.10
CA PHE A 883 31.10 13.00 -15.10
C PHE A 883 30.94 14.51 -15.29
N LYS A 884 29.72 14.98 -15.58
CA LYS A 884 29.41 16.41 -15.73
C LYS A 884 29.84 17.21 -14.51
N TRP A 885 29.44 16.80 -13.31
CA TRP A 885 29.82 17.48 -12.07
C TRP A 885 31.34 17.57 -11.90
N SER A 886 32.09 16.50 -12.22
CA SER A 886 33.56 16.48 -12.14
C SER A 886 34.27 17.44 -13.13
N ASN A 887 33.59 17.83 -14.22
CA ASN A 887 34.08 18.82 -15.18
C ASN A 887 33.79 20.25 -14.72
N ILE A 888 32.58 20.52 -14.22
CA ILE A 888 32.06 21.90 -14.02
C ILE A 888 32.21 22.47 -12.60
N TYR A 889 32.60 21.67 -11.59
CA TYR A 889 32.70 22.18 -10.21
C TYR A 889 33.84 23.20 -10.04
N ASP A 890 33.66 24.15 -9.12
CA ASP A 890 34.72 25.11 -8.77
C ASP A 890 35.87 24.41 -8.03
N LYS A 891 36.97 24.23 -8.76
CA LYS A 891 38.18 23.53 -8.28
C LYS A 891 39.03 24.36 -7.31
N GLN A 892 38.65 25.62 -7.03
CA GLN A 892 39.32 26.49 -6.07
C GLN A 892 38.66 26.43 -4.67
N SER A 893 37.33 26.48 -4.57
CA SER A 893 36.63 26.41 -3.27
C SER A 893 36.16 25.00 -2.85
N ILE A 894 35.99 24.07 -3.79
CA ILE A 894 35.38 22.76 -3.54
C ILE A 894 36.43 21.65 -3.58
N TYR A 895 36.67 21.02 -2.43
CA TYR A 895 37.37 19.74 -2.38
C TYR A 895 36.41 18.64 -2.82
N TYR A 896 36.69 18.03 -3.98
CA TYR A 896 35.92 16.94 -4.56
C TYR A 896 36.81 15.74 -4.87
N ARG A 897 36.45 14.57 -4.35
CA ARG A 897 37.04 13.28 -4.75
C ARG A 897 35.95 12.28 -5.06
N GLN A 898 36.03 11.65 -6.24
CA GLN A 898 35.24 10.48 -6.61
C GLN A 898 36.15 9.25 -6.59
N GLN A 899 35.77 8.23 -5.82
CA GLN A 899 36.46 6.95 -5.72
C GLN A 899 35.49 5.80 -6.00
N THR A 900 36.00 4.62 -6.32
CA THR A 900 35.19 3.40 -6.44
C THR A 900 35.29 2.62 -5.14
N LEU A 901 34.21 2.56 -4.36
CA LEU A 901 34.17 1.86 -3.07
C LEU A 901 34.32 0.35 -3.24
N THR A 902 33.62 -0.19 -4.24
CA THR A 902 33.65 -1.59 -4.63
C THR A 902 33.02 -1.74 -6.03
N HIS A 903 32.94 -2.97 -6.53
CA HIS A 903 32.15 -3.30 -7.71
C HIS A 903 30.92 -4.15 -7.33
N THR A 904 29.88 -4.08 -8.13
CA THR A 904 28.72 -4.95 -8.05
C THR A 904 29.00 -6.34 -8.63
N LEU A 905 28.02 -7.24 -8.56
CA LEU A 905 28.13 -8.64 -9.00
C LEU A 905 28.36 -8.76 -10.52
N THR A 906 27.70 -7.93 -11.32
CA THR A 906 27.98 -7.82 -12.77
C THR A 906 29.23 -6.97 -13.07
N GLY A 907 29.84 -6.35 -12.07
CA GLY A 907 31.09 -5.61 -12.17
C GLY A 907 30.94 -4.14 -12.55
N ASN A 908 29.84 -3.47 -12.18
CA ASN A 908 29.69 -2.01 -12.27
C ASN A 908 30.33 -1.34 -11.05
N PRO A 909 31.07 -0.22 -11.19
CA PRO A 909 31.68 0.47 -10.05
C PRO A 909 30.62 1.17 -9.18
N VAL A 910 30.79 1.11 -7.85
CA VAL A 910 29.97 1.82 -6.85
C VAL A 910 30.70 3.10 -6.45
N PRO A 911 30.20 4.30 -6.82
CA PRO A 911 30.87 5.56 -6.50
C PRO A 911 30.76 5.91 -5.02
N LEU A 912 31.88 6.28 -4.42
CA LEU A 912 31.96 7.05 -3.17
C LEU A 912 32.44 8.45 -3.49
N LEU A 913 31.68 9.46 -3.06
CA LEU A 913 32.04 10.87 -3.21
C LEU A 913 32.49 11.44 -1.87
N THR A 914 33.52 12.26 -1.91
CA THR A 914 33.94 13.14 -0.80
C THR A 914 33.76 14.58 -1.22
N ILE A 915 33.00 15.36 -0.45
CA ILE A 915 32.71 16.78 -0.75
C ILE A 915 32.90 17.62 0.51
N THR A 916 33.77 18.64 0.46
CA THR A 916 33.98 19.63 1.53
C THR A 916 34.63 20.90 0.94
N ALA A 917 34.91 21.91 1.74
CA ALA A 917 35.71 23.08 1.32
C ALA A 917 37.19 22.76 1.52
N TYR A 918 38.12 23.49 0.89
CA TYR A 918 39.54 23.36 1.28
C TYR A 918 39.78 23.81 2.75
N PRO A 919 40.95 23.51 3.35
CA PRO A 919 41.39 24.16 4.59
C PRO A 919 41.46 25.67 4.40
N THR A 920 41.09 26.43 5.43
CA THR A 920 41.05 27.91 5.40
C THR A 920 42.46 28.53 5.26
N SER A 921 43.45 27.81 5.77
CA SER A 921 44.88 28.11 5.72
C SER A 921 45.68 26.79 5.75
N GLN A 922 46.94 26.82 5.32
CA GLN A 922 47.87 25.67 5.33
C GLN A 922 48.74 25.63 6.59
N ASP A 923 48.45 26.48 7.57
CA ASP A 923 49.03 26.42 8.91
C ASP A 923 48.30 25.37 9.78
N GLN A 924 48.90 25.05 10.93
CA GLN A 924 48.36 24.01 11.81
C GLN A 924 46.94 24.32 12.29
N GLU A 925 46.58 25.60 12.49
CA GLU A 925 45.22 26.00 12.90
C GLU A 925 44.19 25.75 11.79
N GLY A 926 44.48 26.12 10.54
CA GLY A 926 43.61 25.85 9.40
C GLY A 926 43.45 24.36 9.11
N LEU A 927 44.54 23.59 9.26
CA LEU A 927 44.52 22.14 9.10
C LEU A 927 43.78 21.44 10.24
N ASP A 928 43.94 21.85 11.50
CA ASP A 928 43.20 21.28 12.63
C ASP A 928 41.72 21.68 12.62
N GLN A 929 41.39 22.91 12.20
CA GLN A 929 40.03 23.31 11.90
C GLN A 929 39.41 22.38 10.84
N PHE A 930 40.13 22.09 9.75
CA PHE A 930 39.69 21.14 8.73
C PHE A 930 39.49 19.73 9.29
N ARG A 931 40.50 19.18 9.99
CA ARG A 931 40.48 17.84 10.63
C ARG A 931 39.36 17.71 11.67
N SER A 932 38.91 18.82 12.28
CA SER A 932 37.80 18.87 13.23
C SER A 932 36.40 18.82 12.60
N ARG A 933 36.26 18.98 11.27
CA ARG A 933 34.95 19.01 10.61
C ARG A 933 34.23 17.66 10.79
N PRO A 934 33.01 17.64 11.35
CA PRO A 934 32.23 16.41 11.48
C PRO A 934 31.79 15.87 10.12
N TYR A 935 31.67 14.54 10.03
CA TYR A 935 31.23 13.87 8.82
C TYR A 935 29.71 13.81 8.71
N ILE A 936 29.20 13.84 7.48
CA ILE A 936 27.82 13.54 7.11
C ILE A 936 27.87 12.38 6.10
N PHE A 937 27.16 11.29 6.37
CA PHE A 937 27.11 10.14 5.49
C PHE A 937 25.74 9.99 4.85
N LEU A 938 25.69 9.93 3.52
CA LEU A 938 24.45 9.80 2.76
C LEU A 938 24.52 8.61 1.81
N SER A 939 23.45 7.81 1.78
CA SER A 939 23.26 6.76 0.78
C SER A 939 21.87 6.86 0.16
N ALA A 940 21.66 6.15 -0.95
CA ALA A 940 20.35 6.10 -1.59
C ALA A 940 20.14 4.80 -2.35
N ARG A 941 18.86 4.45 -2.53
CA ARG A 941 18.38 3.51 -3.56
C ARG A 941 19.08 2.16 -3.51
N VAL A 942 19.03 1.57 -2.32
CA VAL A 942 19.29 0.15 -2.08
C VAL A 942 18.18 -0.73 -2.67
N HIS A 943 16.94 -0.21 -2.74
CA HIS A 943 15.85 -0.80 -3.52
C HIS A 943 15.79 -0.13 -4.92
N PRO A 944 15.92 -0.89 -6.02
CA PRO A 944 16.09 -0.32 -7.37
C PRO A 944 14.94 0.52 -7.94
N GLY A 945 13.69 0.11 -7.69
CA GLY A 945 12.49 0.78 -8.19
C GLY A 945 12.17 2.11 -7.49
N GLU A 946 12.92 2.48 -6.46
CA GLU A 946 12.76 3.72 -5.68
C GLU A 946 13.53 4.87 -6.37
N SER A 947 13.16 5.15 -7.63
CA SER A 947 13.83 6.15 -8.47
C SER A 947 13.74 7.58 -7.91
N ASN A 948 12.70 7.87 -7.13
CA ASN A 948 12.56 9.12 -6.39
C ASN A 948 13.71 9.38 -5.40
N ALA A 949 14.30 8.34 -4.80
CA ALA A 949 15.49 8.49 -3.96
C ALA A 949 16.70 9.07 -4.73
N SER A 950 16.88 8.69 -6.00
CA SER A 950 17.94 9.28 -6.85
C SER A 950 17.67 10.73 -7.22
N TRP A 951 16.41 11.15 -7.36
CA TRP A 951 16.05 12.56 -7.58
C TRP A 951 16.31 13.43 -6.33
N VAL A 952 16.01 12.92 -5.14
CA VAL A 952 16.41 13.58 -3.87
C VAL A 952 17.93 13.66 -3.77
N MET A 953 18.65 12.55 -4.03
CA MET A 953 20.12 12.52 -4.01
C MET A 953 20.75 13.48 -5.02
N LYS A 954 20.22 13.56 -6.25
CA LYS A 954 20.66 14.55 -7.25
C LYS A 954 20.49 15.98 -6.72
N GLY A 955 19.35 16.30 -6.13
CA GLY A 955 19.10 17.62 -5.54
C GLY A 955 20.07 17.98 -4.41
N SER A 956 20.43 17.01 -3.56
CA SER A 956 21.47 17.19 -2.53
C SER A 956 22.85 17.47 -3.16
N LEU A 957 23.25 16.69 -4.17
CA LEU A 957 24.54 16.83 -4.85
C LEU A 957 24.67 18.12 -5.67
N ASP A 958 23.62 18.50 -6.42
CA ASP A 958 23.57 19.76 -7.16
C ASP A 958 23.75 20.98 -6.24
N LEU A 959 23.19 20.95 -5.01
CA LEU A 959 23.47 22.00 -4.04
C LEU A 959 24.90 21.92 -3.53
N LEU A 960 25.35 20.76 -3.03
CA LEU A 960 26.67 20.59 -2.42
C LEU A 960 27.84 20.93 -3.35
N LEU A 961 27.65 20.84 -4.67
CA LEU A 961 28.65 21.17 -5.70
C LEU A 961 28.45 22.56 -6.33
N SER A 962 27.43 23.31 -5.91
CA SER A 962 27.19 24.68 -6.41
C SER A 962 28.00 25.76 -5.68
N SER A 963 28.11 26.93 -6.31
CA SER A 963 28.67 28.17 -5.75
C SER A 963 27.73 28.88 -4.76
N LYS A 964 26.54 28.33 -4.43
CA LYS A 964 25.57 29.01 -3.55
C LYS A 964 26.13 29.18 -2.13
N PRO A 965 25.93 30.35 -1.46
CA PRO A 965 26.51 30.60 -0.14
C PRO A 965 26.15 29.56 0.93
N GLN A 966 24.94 29.01 0.88
CA GLN A 966 24.50 27.92 1.77
C GLN A 966 25.29 26.63 1.54
N ALA A 967 25.68 26.35 0.30
CA ALA A 967 26.49 25.18 -0.06
C ALA A 967 27.95 25.36 0.38
N GLN A 968 28.51 26.56 0.21
CA GLN A 968 29.82 26.90 0.76
C GLN A 968 29.84 26.71 2.29
N GLN A 969 28.86 27.28 3.01
CA GLN A 969 28.75 27.10 4.46
C GLN A 969 28.61 25.63 4.87
N LEU A 970 27.88 24.80 4.12
CA LEU A 970 27.82 23.36 4.36
C LEU A 970 29.19 22.69 4.19
N ARG A 971 29.92 23.04 3.12
CA ARG A 971 31.26 22.53 2.82
C ARG A 971 32.31 22.96 3.86
N GLU A 972 32.19 24.16 4.43
CA GLU A 972 33.03 24.67 5.52
C GLU A 972 32.70 24.02 6.87
N MET A 973 31.43 23.66 7.09
CA MET A 973 30.97 23.02 8.33
C MET A 973 31.14 21.50 8.39
N TYR A 974 31.25 20.81 7.25
CA TYR A 974 31.12 19.35 7.16
C TYR A 974 32.03 18.72 6.10
N ILE A 975 32.31 17.42 6.28
CA ILE A 975 32.83 16.54 5.23
C ILE A 975 31.72 15.56 4.85
N PHE A 976 31.25 15.61 3.60
CA PHE A 976 30.21 14.71 3.09
C PHE A 976 30.86 13.47 2.47
N LYS A 977 30.48 12.29 2.95
CA LYS A 977 30.71 11.00 2.27
C LYS A 977 29.38 10.53 1.68
N VAL A 978 29.35 10.27 0.37
CA VAL A 978 28.10 9.95 -0.34
C VAL A 978 28.25 8.71 -1.21
N VAL A 979 27.32 7.76 -1.06
CA VAL A 979 27.16 6.59 -1.95
C VAL A 979 25.84 6.74 -2.72
N PRO A 980 25.82 7.33 -3.94
CA PRO A 980 24.57 7.81 -4.54
C PRO A 980 23.58 6.73 -5.02
N MET A 981 24.00 5.46 -5.06
CA MET A 981 23.19 4.31 -5.46
C MET A 981 23.79 3.02 -4.90
N LEU A 982 23.12 2.38 -3.94
CA LEU A 982 23.59 1.15 -3.28
C LEU A 982 23.32 -0.14 -4.08
N ASN A 983 22.38 -0.11 -5.03
CA ASN A 983 22.04 -1.28 -5.87
C ASN A 983 22.01 -0.94 -7.38
N PRO A 984 23.17 -0.65 -8.02
CA PRO A 984 23.25 -0.41 -9.46
C PRO A 984 22.67 -1.55 -10.30
N ASP A 985 23.02 -2.80 -10.01
CA ASP A 985 22.67 -3.93 -10.88
C ASP A 985 21.16 -4.16 -10.96
N GLY A 986 20.43 -3.96 -9.85
CA GLY A 986 18.97 -4.00 -9.90
C GLY A 986 18.37 -2.84 -10.71
N VAL A 987 18.93 -1.63 -10.59
CA VAL A 987 18.48 -0.46 -11.37
C VAL A 987 18.70 -0.68 -12.87
N ILE A 988 19.88 -1.21 -13.23
CA ILE A 988 20.28 -1.51 -14.60
C ILE A 988 19.33 -2.53 -15.25
N ASN A 989 18.92 -3.56 -14.50
CA ASN A 989 18.10 -4.67 -14.98
C ASN A 989 16.59 -4.52 -14.70
N GLY A 990 16.12 -3.33 -14.28
CA GLY A 990 14.69 -3.04 -14.13
C GLY A 990 13.98 -3.79 -13.01
N THR A 991 14.71 -4.20 -11.95
CA THR A 991 14.09 -4.81 -10.77
C THR A 991 13.38 -3.76 -9.90
N HIS A 992 12.50 -4.20 -9.00
CA HIS A 992 11.81 -3.34 -8.06
C HIS A 992 12.53 -3.25 -6.71
N ARG A 993 12.89 -4.40 -6.11
CA ARG A 993 13.29 -4.47 -4.69
C ARG A 993 14.66 -5.11 -4.50
N CYS A 994 14.91 -6.25 -5.12
CA CYS A 994 16.07 -7.08 -4.82
C CYS A 994 17.29 -6.75 -5.68
N SER A 995 18.44 -7.22 -5.20
CA SER A 995 19.67 -7.35 -5.98
C SER A 995 19.70 -8.67 -6.75
N MET A 996 20.74 -8.92 -7.54
CA MET A 996 20.83 -10.12 -8.40
C MET A 996 20.84 -11.44 -7.62
N VAL A 997 21.13 -11.45 -6.31
CA VAL A 997 21.11 -12.68 -5.48
C VAL A 997 19.70 -13.13 -5.06
N ALA A 998 18.65 -12.46 -5.54
CA ALA A 998 17.25 -12.55 -5.12
C ALA A 998 16.90 -11.85 -3.78
N GLU A 999 17.87 -11.28 -3.06
CA GLU A 999 17.68 -10.75 -1.70
C GLU A 999 17.54 -9.22 -1.62
N ASP A 1000 16.76 -8.78 -0.63
CA ASP A 1000 16.64 -7.39 -0.17
C ASP A 1000 17.92 -6.98 0.59
N LEU A 1001 18.75 -6.14 -0.05
CA LEU A 1001 19.99 -5.63 0.53
C LEU A 1001 19.77 -4.80 1.82
N ASN A 1002 18.58 -4.21 2.02
CA ASN A 1002 18.22 -3.53 3.27
C ASN A 1002 17.68 -4.49 4.34
N ARG A 1003 17.92 -5.80 4.18
CA ARG A 1003 17.89 -6.82 5.26
C ARG A 1003 19.26 -7.47 5.49
N ARG A 1004 20.30 -7.04 4.79
CA ARG A 1004 21.63 -7.67 4.84
C ARG A 1004 22.69 -6.80 5.53
N TRP A 1005 22.31 -5.72 6.23
CA TRP A 1005 23.27 -4.88 6.95
C TRP A 1005 23.80 -5.51 8.25
N LEU A 1006 23.08 -6.47 8.86
CA LEU A 1006 23.55 -7.11 10.09
C LEU A 1006 24.79 -7.99 9.80
N HIS A 1007 24.66 -8.92 8.86
CA HIS A 1007 25.72 -9.82 8.40
C HIS A 1007 25.84 -9.80 6.85
N PRO A 1008 26.40 -8.73 6.25
CA PRO A 1008 26.61 -8.66 4.81
C PRO A 1008 27.70 -9.64 4.38
N CYS A 1009 27.49 -10.35 3.28
CA CYS A 1009 28.48 -11.24 2.69
C CYS A 1009 29.39 -10.46 1.73
N PRO A 1010 30.73 -10.55 1.81
CA PRO A 1010 31.62 -9.80 0.91
C PRO A 1010 31.49 -10.21 -0.56
N LYS A 1011 31.24 -11.50 -0.84
CA LYS A 1011 31.07 -12.03 -2.21
C LYS A 1011 29.72 -11.70 -2.83
N LEU A 1012 28.65 -11.70 -2.03
CA LEU A 1012 27.26 -11.65 -2.50
C LEU A 1012 26.57 -10.30 -2.27
N HIS A 1013 26.94 -9.59 -1.19
CA HIS A 1013 26.40 -8.29 -0.79
C HIS A 1013 27.51 -7.21 -0.78
N PRO A 1014 28.41 -7.12 -1.78
CA PRO A 1014 29.63 -6.30 -1.71
C PRO A 1014 29.33 -4.82 -1.45
N THR A 1015 28.26 -4.28 -2.03
CA THR A 1015 27.88 -2.87 -1.88
C THR A 1015 27.53 -2.52 -0.43
N ILE A 1016 26.85 -3.42 0.28
CA ILE A 1016 26.50 -3.26 1.70
C ILE A 1016 27.70 -3.58 2.58
N TYR A 1017 28.46 -4.64 2.27
CA TYR A 1017 29.66 -5.05 3.01
C TYR A 1017 30.68 -3.90 3.10
N HIS A 1018 31.05 -3.31 1.96
CA HIS A 1018 32.03 -2.23 1.93
C HIS A 1018 31.49 -0.89 2.43
N THR A 1019 30.18 -0.61 2.27
CA THR A 1019 29.57 0.59 2.89
C THR A 1019 29.57 0.48 4.42
N LYS A 1020 29.28 -0.70 4.97
CA LYS A 1020 29.37 -0.99 6.41
C LYS A 1020 30.81 -0.93 6.91
N GLY A 1021 31.75 -1.59 6.22
CA GLY A 1021 33.17 -1.59 6.59
C GLY A 1021 33.79 -0.19 6.58
N LEU A 1022 33.41 0.66 5.62
CA LEU A 1022 33.80 2.07 5.59
C LEU A 1022 33.30 2.82 6.84
N LEU A 1023 32.05 2.60 7.26
CA LEU A 1023 31.48 3.20 8.48
C LEU A 1023 32.12 2.66 9.77
N GLN A 1024 32.45 1.37 9.82
CA GLN A 1024 33.20 0.76 10.93
C GLN A 1024 34.62 1.33 11.02
N TYR A 1025 35.28 1.56 9.89
CA TYR A 1025 36.57 2.24 9.88
C TYR A 1025 36.45 3.69 10.38
N MET A 1026 35.45 4.46 9.92
CA MET A 1026 35.17 5.82 10.43
C MET A 1026 34.97 5.84 11.95
N GLN A 1027 34.29 4.85 12.51
CA GLN A 1027 34.16 4.68 13.96
C GLN A 1027 35.51 4.41 14.62
N SER A 1028 36.32 3.49 14.08
CA SER A 1028 37.64 3.12 14.64
C SER A 1028 38.65 4.27 14.70
N ILE A 1029 38.52 5.28 13.82
CA ILE A 1029 39.35 6.50 13.81
C ILE A 1029 38.69 7.70 14.52
N ASN A 1030 37.62 7.48 15.29
CA ASN A 1030 36.84 8.52 15.98
C ASN A 1030 36.28 9.61 15.04
N LYS A 1031 35.85 9.22 13.82
CA LYS A 1031 35.21 10.07 12.81
C LYS A 1031 33.81 9.56 12.41
N ALA A 1032 33.10 8.87 13.30
CA ALA A 1032 31.73 8.42 13.07
C ALA A 1032 30.81 9.59 12.61
N PRO A 1033 29.89 9.39 11.65
CA PRO A 1033 29.07 10.48 11.12
C PRO A 1033 28.17 11.15 12.17
N LEU A 1034 28.04 12.49 12.08
CA LEU A 1034 27.09 13.26 12.90
C LEU A 1034 25.63 13.00 12.50
N VAL A 1035 25.43 12.61 11.23
CA VAL A 1035 24.18 12.19 10.59
C VAL A 1035 24.49 11.07 9.60
N PHE A 1036 23.70 10.01 9.63
CA PHE A 1036 23.58 9.02 8.55
C PHE A 1036 22.16 9.11 7.98
N CYS A 1037 22.00 9.12 6.66
CA CYS A 1037 20.68 9.04 6.05
C CYS A 1037 20.68 8.23 4.75
N ASP A 1038 19.85 7.21 4.70
CA ASP A 1038 19.59 6.40 3.50
C ASP A 1038 18.28 6.86 2.83
N TYR A 1039 18.32 7.23 1.55
CA TYR A 1039 17.16 7.76 0.81
C TYR A 1039 16.39 6.64 0.09
N HIS A 1040 15.06 6.67 0.22
CA HIS A 1040 14.11 5.62 -0.13
C HIS A 1040 12.80 6.15 -0.76
N GLY A 1041 11.97 5.23 -1.26
CA GLY A 1041 10.69 5.49 -1.91
C GLY A 1041 9.53 4.65 -1.38
N HIS A 1042 8.55 5.28 -0.71
CA HIS A 1042 7.43 4.59 -0.07
C HIS A 1042 6.20 4.48 -0.99
N SER A 1043 5.79 3.26 -1.36
CA SER A 1043 4.71 3.04 -2.35
C SER A 1043 3.30 3.28 -1.82
N ARG A 1044 3.06 3.09 -0.51
CA ARG A 1044 1.73 3.21 0.10
C ARG A 1044 1.37 4.55 0.77
N ARG A 1045 2.30 5.52 0.90
CA ARG A 1045 2.08 6.79 1.63
C ARG A 1045 2.32 8.04 0.74
N LYS A 1046 1.74 9.16 1.16
CA LYS A 1046 1.93 10.51 0.59
C LYS A 1046 2.98 11.30 1.39
N ASN A 1047 3.42 12.42 0.82
CA ASN A 1047 4.50 13.29 1.34
C ASN A 1047 5.89 12.61 1.38
N VAL A 1048 6.90 13.36 1.82
CA VAL A 1048 8.22 12.85 2.24
C VAL A 1048 8.27 12.82 3.77
N PHE A 1049 8.91 11.81 4.37
CA PHE A 1049 9.05 11.70 5.82
C PHE A 1049 10.32 10.91 6.19
N MET A 1050 10.53 10.67 7.49
CA MET A 1050 11.70 9.94 7.98
C MET A 1050 11.35 8.87 8.99
N TYR A 1051 12.08 7.76 8.94
CA TYR A 1051 12.23 6.87 10.07
C TYR A 1051 13.57 7.14 10.79
N GLY A 1052 13.56 7.14 12.12
CA GLY A 1052 14.76 7.25 12.98
C GLY A 1052 14.75 6.17 14.06
N CYS A 1053 15.64 6.23 15.04
CA CYS A 1053 15.67 5.28 16.16
C CYS A 1053 15.48 6.01 17.50
N SER A 1054 14.52 5.53 18.31
CA SER A 1054 14.31 5.93 19.71
C SER A 1054 14.61 4.72 20.59
N PRO A 1055 15.52 4.83 21.58
CA PRO A 1055 15.82 3.75 22.52
C PRO A 1055 14.56 3.24 23.26
N SER A 1056 13.73 4.17 23.73
CA SER A 1056 12.49 3.91 24.46
C SER A 1056 11.35 3.36 23.60
N MET A 1057 11.57 3.21 22.29
CA MET A 1057 10.64 2.59 21.32
C MET A 1057 11.31 1.45 20.54
N SER A 1058 12.36 0.83 21.12
CA SER A 1058 12.95 -0.39 20.60
C SER A 1058 12.30 -1.64 21.18
N TRP A 1059 12.35 -2.73 20.43
CA TRP A 1059 11.94 -4.07 20.89
C TRP A 1059 12.99 -4.75 21.79
N MET A 1060 14.25 -4.29 21.75
CA MET A 1060 15.35 -4.72 22.63
C MET A 1060 15.50 -3.72 23.78
N ASN A 1061 15.58 -4.19 25.02
CA ASN A 1061 15.78 -3.33 26.19
C ASN A 1061 17.24 -2.83 26.28
N GLU A 1062 18.17 -3.61 25.72
CA GLU A 1062 19.60 -3.35 25.68
C GLU A 1062 19.94 -2.09 24.86
N ASP A 1063 19.04 -1.67 23.96
CA ASP A 1063 19.15 -0.40 23.24
C ASP A 1063 19.05 0.84 24.16
N LEU A 1064 18.59 0.69 25.42
CA LEU A 1064 18.57 1.79 26.40
C LEU A 1064 19.98 2.18 26.89
N ASP A 1065 20.96 1.26 26.80
CA ASP A 1065 22.37 1.48 27.12
C ASP A 1065 23.23 1.74 25.85
N ASN A 1066 22.59 1.95 24.70
CA ASN A 1066 23.26 2.15 23.41
C ASN A 1066 24.18 3.40 23.44
N PRO A 1067 25.45 3.28 23.00
CA PRO A 1067 26.44 4.38 23.05
C PRO A 1067 26.10 5.59 22.17
N ALA A 1068 25.06 5.52 21.34
CA ALA A 1068 24.45 6.67 20.67
C ALA A 1068 23.65 7.59 21.62
N ILE A 1069 23.56 7.29 22.92
CA ILE A 1069 22.83 8.06 23.93
C ILE A 1069 23.82 8.84 24.80
N SER A 1070 23.59 10.14 25.01
CA SER A 1070 24.37 10.92 25.97
C SER A 1070 24.10 10.43 27.40
N SER A 1071 25.13 10.33 28.25
CA SER A 1071 25.09 9.72 29.60
C SER A 1071 24.21 10.41 30.67
N ASN A 1072 23.30 11.30 30.28
CA ASN A 1072 22.30 11.91 31.15
C ASN A 1072 21.00 11.08 31.11
N LYS A 1073 20.35 10.90 32.26
CA LYS A 1073 19.15 10.04 32.44
C LYS A 1073 17.85 10.63 31.86
N VAL A 1074 17.92 11.37 30.75
CA VAL A 1074 16.79 11.96 30.02
C VAL A 1074 17.04 11.71 28.54
N GLU A 1075 16.08 11.08 27.85
CA GLU A 1075 16.24 10.61 26.46
C GLU A 1075 16.68 11.74 25.52
N ASP A 1076 17.84 11.59 24.85
CA ASP A 1076 18.27 12.55 23.83
C ASP A 1076 17.34 12.49 22.61
N THR A 1077 16.42 13.46 22.52
CA THR A 1077 15.58 13.63 21.33
C THR A 1077 16.34 14.19 20.10
N GLY A 1078 17.67 14.08 20.09
CA GLY A 1078 18.57 14.39 18.98
C GLY A 1078 18.13 13.77 17.65
N TYR A 1079 17.62 12.54 17.67
CA TYR A 1079 17.03 11.83 16.52
C TYR A 1079 15.69 12.44 16.03
N LYS A 1080 15.04 13.31 16.80
CA LYS A 1080 13.89 14.12 16.33
C LYS A 1080 14.32 15.46 15.72
N THR A 1081 15.60 15.82 15.76
CA THR A 1081 16.09 17.17 15.37
C THR A 1081 15.90 17.46 13.88
N LEU A 1082 16.38 16.58 13.00
CA LEU A 1082 16.35 16.83 11.56
C LEU A 1082 14.91 16.78 10.98
N PRO A 1083 14.04 15.82 11.37
CA PRO A 1083 12.61 15.86 11.04
C PRO A 1083 11.89 17.15 11.49
N ARG A 1084 12.16 17.65 12.71
CA ARG A 1084 11.59 18.91 13.22
C ARG A 1084 12.03 20.12 12.40
N LEU A 1085 13.29 20.15 11.93
CA LEU A 1085 13.80 21.22 11.07
C LEU A 1085 13.17 21.17 9.67
N LEU A 1086 13.09 19.99 9.07
CA LEU A 1086 12.50 19.76 7.75
C LEU A 1086 11.02 20.16 7.69
N GLN A 1087 10.23 19.83 8.72
CA GLN A 1087 8.83 20.25 8.81
C GLN A 1087 8.63 21.78 8.72
N SER A 1088 9.64 22.57 9.07
CA SER A 1088 9.61 24.04 8.99
C SER A 1088 10.22 24.63 7.70
N SER A 1089 10.74 23.80 6.79
CA SER A 1089 11.59 24.27 5.67
C SER A 1089 11.47 23.51 4.34
N ALA A 1090 10.86 22.33 4.33
CA ALA A 1090 10.60 21.54 3.12
C ALA A 1090 9.08 21.40 2.88
N ALA A 1091 8.60 21.94 1.76
CA ALA A 1091 7.16 22.01 1.46
C ALA A 1091 6.48 20.64 1.28
N SER A 1092 7.25 19.61 0.97
CA SER A 1092 6.81 18.23 0.77
C SER A 1092 6.92 17.33 2.02
N PHE A 1093 7.45 17.82 3.14
CA PHE A 1093 7.77 16.99 4.32
C PHE A 1093 6.59 16.84 5.30
N SER A 1094 6.50 15.68 5.95
CA SER A 1094 5.56 15.40 7.03
C SER A 1094 6.26 14.78 8.25
N LEU A 1095 6.30 15.52 9.35
CA LEU A 1095 6.67 15.03 10.67
C LEU A 1095 5.64 14.06 11.24
N GLY A 1096 4.36 14.20 10.88
CA GLY A 1096 3.27 13.32 11.31
C GLY A 1096 3.34 11.92 10.67
N ASN A 1097 4.01 11.79 9.53
CA ASN A 1097 4.23 10.50 8.87
C ASN A 1097 5.50 9.77 9.38
N CYS A 1098 6.35 10.46 10.15
CA CYS A 1098 7.59 9.90 10.68
C CYS A 1098 7.32 8.82 11.75
N SER A 1099 8.27 7.89 11.91
CA SER A 1099 8.28 6.94 13.03
C SER A 1099 9.69 6.81 13.61
N PHE A 1100 9.78 6.53 14.91
CA PHE A 1100 11.04 6.36 15.63
C PHE A 1100 11.14 4.99 16.31
N MET A 1101 10.15 4.13 16.07
CA MET A 1101 10.12 2.75 16.57
C MET A 1101 11.16 1.89 15.86
N VAL A 1102 11.73 0.94 16.61
CA VAL A 1102 12.65 -0.09 16.11
C VAL A 1102 11.99 -1.45 16.35
N GLU A 1103 11.31 -1.95 15.32
CA GLU A 1103 10.63 -3.26 15.33
C GLU A 1103 11.65 -4.39 15.01
N LYS A 1104 11.39 -5.62 15.48
CA LYS A 1104 12.26 -6.79 15.22
C LYS A 1104 12.57 -6.99 13.73
N SER A 1105 11.55 -6.93 12.87
CA SER A 1105 11.69 -7.10 11.41
C SER A 1105 12.50 -6.00 10.70
N LYS A 1106 12.96 -4.96 11.41
CA LYS A 1106 13.75 -3.84 10.87
C LYS A 1106 15.20 -3.83 11.36
N GLU A 1107 15.62 -4.75 12.20
CA GLU A 1107 16.94 -4.62 12.85
C GLU A 1107 18.14 -4.74 11.91
N ALA A 1108 18.00 -5.51 10.83
CA ALA A 1108 19.00 -5.65 9.79
C ALA A 1108 18.93 -4.58 8.68
N THR A 1109 18.21 -3.47 8.92
CA THR A 1109 18.18 -2.29 8.03
C THR A 1109 19.36 -1.35 8.28
N ALA A 1110 19.75 -0.58 7.25
CA ALA A 1110 20.84 0.39 7.31
C ALA A 1110 20.77 1.31 8.54
N ARG A 1111 19.60 1.94 8.73
CA ARG A 1111 19.32 2.87 9.84
C ARG A 1111 19.62 2.24 11.20
N VAL A 1112 19.09 1.04 11.46
CA VAL A 1112 19.18 0.40 12.79
C VAL A 1112 20.59 -0.11 13.06
N VAL A 1113 21.24 -0.73 12.07
CA VAL A 1113 22.63 -1.19 12.19
C VAL A 1113 23.60 -0.03 12.40
N VAL A 1114 23.44 1.08 11.67
CA VAL A 1114 24.32 2.27 11.80
C VAL A 1114 24.07 3.04 13.11
N TRP A 1115 22.85 2.95 13.67
CA TRP A 1115 22.58 3.43 15.03
C TRP A 1115 23.22 2.53 16.10
N ARG A 1116 22.91 1.22 16.10
CA ARG A 1116 23.38 0.24 17.11
C ARG A 1116 24.88 0.00 17.10
N GLN A 1117 25.45 -0.27 15.92
CA GLN A 1117 26.84 -0.75 15.81
C GLN A 1117 27.85 0.38 15.60
N ILE A 1118 27.45 1.46 14.90
CA ILE A 1118 28.34 2.59 14.57
C ILE A 1118 28.15 3.79 15.54
N GLY A 1119 27.09 3.78 16.37
CA GLY A 1119 26.83 4.81 17.39
C GLY A 1119 26.20 6.11 16.84
N VAL A 1120 25.65 6.10 15.63
CA VAL A 1120 25.14 7.33 14.97
C VAL A 1120 23.74 7.68 15.49
N VAL A 1121 23.68 8.64 16.43
CA VAL A 1121 22.43 9.16 17.05
C VAL A 1121 21.39 9.62 16.02
N ARG A 1122 21.85 10.20 14.91
CA ARG A 1122 21.01 10.76 13.85
C ARG A 1122 21.07 9.88 12.61
N SER A 1123 20.79 8.60 12.81
CA SER A 1123 20.65 7.60 11.76
C SER A 1123 19.21 7.56 11.24
N TYR A 1124 19.02 7.71 9.93
CA TYR A 1124 17.70 7.87 9.32
C TYR A 1124 17.50 7.04 8.05
N THR A 1125 16.23 6.69 7.81
CA THR A 1125 15.69 6.33 6.50
C THR A 1125 14.82 7.51 6.05
N MET A 1126 15.03 8.10 4.87
CA MET A 1126 14.14 9.13 4.31
C MET A 1126 13.21 8.51 3.26
N GLU A 1127 11.92 8.52 3.53
CA GLU A 1127 10.89 7.92 2.69
C GLU A 1127 10.21 8.96 1.80
N SER A 1128 10.37 8.84 0.49
CA SER A 1128 9.73 9.73 -0.50
C SER A 1128 8.51 9.07 -1.14
N THR A 1129 7.39 9.79 -1.27
CA THR A 1129 6.23 9.27 -2.02
C THR A 1129 6.51 9.12 -3.53
N TYR A 1130 5.82 8.17 -4.18
CA TYR A 1130 5.67 8.11 -5.65
C TYR A 1130 4.46 8.90 -6.17
N CYS A 1131 3.51 9.19 -5.27
CA CYS A 1131 2.21 9.75 -5.55
C CYS A 1131 2.26 11.29 -5.51
N GLY A 1132 2.15 11.88 -4.32
CA GLY A 1132 2.07 13.33 -4.14
C GLY A 1132 1.85 13.74 -2.68
N CYS A 1133 1.53 15.00 -2.47
CA CYS A 1133 1.36 15.58 -1.14
C CYS A 1133 -0.12 15.81 -0.78
N ASP A 1134 -0.48 15.58 0.47
CA ASP A 1134 -1.80 15.89 1.04
C ASP A 1134 -1.76 16.98 2.13
N GLN A 1135 -0.56 17.48 2.43
CA GLN A 1135 -0.28 18.65 3.26
C GLN A 1135 0.82 19.54 2.65
N GLY A 1136 1.15 20.65 3.31
CA GLY A 1136 2.18 21.60 2.86
C GLY A 1136 1.74 22.40 1.63
N ALA A 1137 2.68 23.15 1.04
CA ALA A 1137 2.40 23.98 -0.14
C ALA A 1137 2.09 23.15 -1.42
N TYR A 1138 2.47 21.87 -1.43
CA TYR A 1138 2.19 20.94 -2.54
C TYR A 1138 0.93 20.09 -2.33
N ARG A 1139 0.13 20.37 -1.29
CA ARG A 1139 -1.14 19.70 -1.00
C ARG A 1139 -2.05 19.61 -2.24
N GLY A 1140 -2.48 18.39 -2.56
CA GLY A 1140 -3.37 18.11 -3.69
C GLY A 1140 -2.65 17.88 -5.02
N ASN A 1141 -1.32 18.04 -5.08
CA ASN A 1141 -0.53 17.82 -6.29
C ASN A 1141 0.29 16.52 -6.24
N HIS A 1142 0.52 15.95 -7.42
CA HIS A 1142 1.52 14.92 -7.65
C HIS A 1142 2.93 15.43 -7.32
N ILE A 1143 3.79 14.53 -6.83
CA ILE A 1143 5.22 14.80 -6.72
C ILE A 1143 5.85 14.79 -8.13
N ASN A 1144 6.78 15.70 -8.39
CA ASN A 1144 7.58 15.74 -9.62
C ASN A 1144 9.08 15.83 -9.32
N THR A 1145 9.94 15.71 -10.33
CA THR A 1145 11.40 15.70 -10.15
C THR A 1145 11.95 17.01 -9.55
N ARG A 1146 11.35 18.18 -9.87
CA ARG A 1146 11.72 19.47 -9.25
C ARG A 1146 11.51 19.46 -7.73
N MET A 1147 10.38 18.92 -7.26
CA MET A 1147 10.03 18.81 -5.84
C MET A 1147 10.88 17.77 -5.10
N LEU A 1148 11.26 16.67 -5.77
CA LEU A 1148 12.17 15.66 -5.21
C LEU A 1148 13.58 16.23 -5.04
N GLU A 1149 14.11 16.90 -6.05
CA GLU A 1149 15.39 17.58 -5.91
C GLU A 1149 15.34 18.70 -4.85
N GLU A 1150 14.23 19.44 -4.76
CA GLU A 1150 14.04 20.46 -3.72
C GLU A 1150 14.13 19.83 -2.31
N MET A 1151 13.54 18.66 -2.10
CA MET A 1151 13.65 17.93 -0.84
C MET A 1151 15.12 17.62 -0.48
N GLY A 1152 15.95 17.24 -1.46
CA GLY A 1152 17.39 17.05 -1.26
C GLY A 1152 18.11 18.34 -0.87
N ARG A 1153 17.83 19.43 -1.59
CA ARG A 1153 18.32 20.78 -1.27
C ARG A 1153 17.93 21.21 0.16
N LYS A 1154 16.67 20.97 0.56
CA LYS A 1154 16.15 21.30 1.90
C LYS A 1154 16.69 20.41 3.02
N PHE A 1155 16.97 19.13 2.75
CA PHE A 1155 17.71 18.27 3.66
C PHE A 1155 19.10 18.86 3.96
N CYS A 1156 19.84 19.23 2.92
CA CYS A 1156 21.14 19.88 3.06
C CYS A 1156 21.04 21.23 3.80
N GLU A 1157 20.13 22.14 3.40
CA GLU A 1157 19.90 23.42 4.12
C GLU A 1157 19.59 23.23 5.62
N ALA A 1158 18.86 22.17 5.98
CA ALA A 1158 18.53 21.88 7.37
C ALA A 1158 19.75 21.49 8.22
N LEU A 1159 20.83 20.93 7.63
CA LEU A 1159 22.06 20.56 8.35
C LEU A 1159 22.78 21.79 8.95
N LEU A 1160 22.72 22.97 8.31
CA LEU A 1160 23.25 24.23 8.87
C LEU A 1160 22.67 24.55 10.27
N LYS A 1161 21.43 24.13 10.51
CA LYS A 1161 20.70 24.32 11.79
C LYS A 1161 21.00 23.22 12.83
N VAL A 1162 21.80 22.20 12.48
CA VAL A 1162 22.23 21.12 13.39
C VAL A 1162 23.50 21.52 14.15
N ARG A 1163 24.60 21.88 13.45
CA ARG A 1163 25.88 22.27 14.12
C ARG A 1163 25.71 23.49 15.04
N SER A 1164 24.88 24.46 14.66
CA SER A 1164 24.60 25.66 15.46
C SER A 1164 23.83 25.40 16.77
N ARG A 1165 23.11 24.27 16.88
CA ARG A 1165 22.55 23.79 18.16
C ARG A 1165 23.55 22.97 18.96
N HIS A 1166 24.32 22.12 18.30
CA HIS A 1166 25.37 21.30 18.92
C HIS A 1166 26.44 22.16 19.64
N ALA A 1167 26.91 23.23 18.98
CA ALA A 1167 27.89 24.16 19.55
C ALA A 1167 27.37 24.84 20.83
N LYS A 1168 26.08 25.19 20.90
CA LYS A 1168 25.48 25.80 22.09
C LYS A 1168 25.39 24.84 23.28
N LEU A 1169 25.04 23.57 23.06
CA LEU A 1169 25.06 22.57 24.14
C LEU A 1169 26.50 22.33 24.64
N ALA A 1170 27.48 22.23 23.73
CA ALA A 1170 28.88 22.07 24.09
C ALA A 1170 29.40 23.25 24.96
N SER A 1171 29.05 24.50 24.63
CA SER A 1171 29.44 25.66 25.45
C SER A 1171 28.82 25.66 26.85
N PHE A 1172 27.60 25.16 27.02
CA PHE A 1172 26.99 25.03 28.35
C PHE A 1172 27.64 23.91 29.19
N GLY A 1173 27.99 22.78 28.58
CA GLY A 1173 28.74 21.71 29.25
C GLY A 1173 30.12 22.16 29.72
N SER A 1174 30.85 22.92 28.88
CA SER A 1174 32.16 23.46 29.23
C SER A 1174 32.14 24.43 30.42
N LEU A 1175 31.04 25.19 30.59
CA LEU A 1175 30.91 26.15 31.70
C LEU A 1175 30.63 25.44 33.04
N ALA A 1176 29.93 24.31 33.02
CA ALA A 1176 29.69 23.48 34.20
C ALA A 1176 30.99 22.78 34.67
N GLY A 1177 31.83 22.31 33.74
CA GLY A 1177 33.13 21.71 34.07
C GLY A 1177 34.11 22.71 34.70
N ALA A 1178 34.12 23.95 34.23
CA ALA A 1178 34.99 25.02 34.74
C ALA A 1178 34.65 25.50 36.17
N LEU A 1179 33.48 25.14 36.71
CA LEU A 1179 33.06 25.47 38.08
C LEU A 1179 33.30 24.32 39.08
N ALA A 1180 33.89 23.20 38.63
CA ALA A 1180 34.11 22.01 39.45
C ALA A 1180 35.57 21.84 39.94
N SER A 1181 36.48 22.75 39.58
CA SER A 1181 37.94 22.60 39.79
C SER A 1181 38.52 23.33 41.00
N ASP A 1182 37.80 24.27 41.63
CA ASP A 1182 38.26 25.00 42.82
C ASP A 1182 37.63 24.45 44.12
N SER A 1183 38.32 23.47 44.73
CA SER A 1183 37.91 22.87 45.99
C SER A 1183 38.88 23.23 47.14
N ASN A 1184 38.58 24.29 47.90
CA ASN A 1184 39.09 24.46 49.27
C ASN A 1184 38.39 25.61 50.03
N ILE A 1185 37.48 25.26 50.93
CA ILE A 1185 37.26 25.85 52.27
C ILE A 1185 36.10 25.09 52.93
N SER A 1186 36.25 24.72 54.19
CA SER A 1186 35.22 24.09 55.01
C SER A 1186 34.93 24.94 56.24
N ILE A 1187 33.67 25.03 56.67
CA ILE A 1187 33.18 25.01 58.08
C ILE A 1187 31.64 25.12 58.07
N HIS A 1188 30.98 24.55 59.08
CA HIS A 1188 29.53 24.55 59.28
C HIS A 1188 29.00 25.82 59.98
N SER A 1189 27.70 26.10 59.82
CA SER A 1189 26.79 26.86 60.75
C SER A 1189 27.19 28.31 61.13
N ASP A 1190 26.32 29.32 61.16
CA ASP A 1190 24.87 29.33 61.45
C ASP A 1190 24.16 30.60 60.85
N PRO A 1191 22.88 30.94 61.14
CA PRO A 1191 22.00 31.67 60.19
C PRO A 1191 21.69 33.17 60.44
N CYS A 1192 20.81 33.71 59.59
CA CYS A 1192 20.11 35.02 59.62
C CYS A 1192 20.96 36.26 59.21
N GLU A 1193 20.41 37.35 58.62
CA GLU A 1193 19.03 37.70 58.24
C GLU A 1193 19.02 38.77 57.10
N GLY A 1194 17.84 39.13 56.55
CA GLY A 1194 17.66 40.32 55.68
C GLY A 1194 17.81 40.07 54.16
N ALA A 1195 16.81 39.66 53.38
CA ALA A 1195 15.48 40.24 53.09
C ALA A 1195 15.44 41.31 51.97
N MET A 1196 14.82 40.94 50.84
CA MET A 1196 14.06 41.80 49.92
C MET A 1196 13.25 40.87 48.99
N ALA A 1197 11.92 40.90 49.07
CA ALA A 1197 11.05 39.95 48.36
C ALA A 1197 9.69 40.57 48.01
N PHE A 1198 8.86 39.79 47.29
CA PHE A 1198 7.43 40.01 46.95
C PHE A 1198 7.15 40.86 45.69
N PRO A 1199 6.03 40.63 44.96
CA PRO A 1199 4.79 39.98 45.41
C PRO A 1199 4.40 38.62 44.80
N SER A 1200 3.57 37.92 45.56
CA SER A 1200 2.69 36.80 45.21
C SER A 1200 1.43 36.91 46.11
N VAL A 1201 0.49 35.94 46.10
CA VAL A 1201 -0.76 35.93 46.91
C VAL A 1201 -1.81 36.96 46.35
N PRO A 1202 -3.14 36.72 46.36
CA PRO A 1202 -3.90 35.92 47.32
C PRO A 1202 -4.86 34.84 46.82
N SER A 1203 -5.25 34.00 47.79
CA SER A 1203 -6.31 32.99 47.78
C SER A 1203 -7.38 33.31 48.82
N SER A 1204 -8.63 32.86 48.62
CA SER A 1204 -9.64 32.67 49.68
C SER A 1204 -10.90 31.96 49.14
N SER A 1205 -11.70 31.22 49.90
CA SER A 1205 -11.46 30.42 51.12
C SER A 1205 -12.71 29.52 51.41
N LYS A 1206 -12.60 28.65 52.43
CA LYS A 1206 -13.66 27.92 53.18
C LYS A 1206 -13.97 26.44 52.87
N ASP A 1207 -13.51 25.56 53.77
CA ASP A 1207 -14.30 24.88 54.83
C ASP A 1207 -15.59 24.09 54.45
N PHE A 1208 -15.88 22.88 54.96
CA PHE A 1208 -15.18 22.02 55.95
C PHE A 1208 -15.67 20.54 55.86
N GLU A 1209 -15.03 19.66 56.66
CA GLU A 1209 -15.58 18.40 57.24
C GLU A 1209 -15.78 17.13 56.37
N LEU A 1210 -14.98 16.10 56.65
CA LEU A 1210 -15.34 14.66 56.70
C LEU A 1210 -14.17 13.86 57.32
N GLN A 1211 -14.43 12.80 58.09
CA GLN A 1211 -13.40 12.06 58.86
C GLN A 1211 -13.67 10.54 58.92
N GLU A 1212 -12.61 9.74 58.68
CA GLU A 1212 -12.36 8.33 59.06
C GLU A 1212 -13.39 7.22 58.69
N SER A 1213 -12.98 6.00 58.32
CA SER A 1213 -12.12 5.12 59.13
C SER A 1213 -11.49 3.96 58.32
N ASP A 1214 -10.48 3.31 58.91
CA ASP A 1214 -9.56 2.36 58.27
C ASP A 1214 -10.06 0.91 58.11
N SER A 1215 -9.40 0.13 57.25
CA SER A 1215 -8.63 -1.07 57.69
C SER A 1215 -7.87 -1.73 56.52
N SER A 1216 -6.93 -2.63 56.84
CA SER A 1216 -5.91 -3.18 55.93
C SER A 1216 -6.09 -4.68 55.63
N SER A 1217 -5.50 -5.16 54.53
CA SER A 1217 -4.64 -6.38 54.47
C SER A 1217 -4.28 -6.81 53.03
N ASN A 1218 -3.25 -7.65 52.90
CA ASN A 1218 -2.62 -8.08 51.65
C ASN A 1218 -3.45 -9.16 50.90
N SER A 1219 -3.27 -9.27 49.58
CA SER A 1219 -2.59 -10.44 48.95
C SER A 1219 -2.53 -10.33 47.42
N ASP A 1220 -1.56 -11.03 46.82
CA ASP A 1220 -1.25 -10.99 45.39
C ASP A 1220 -2.29 -11.70 44.51
N SER A 1221 -2.46 -11.21 43.27
CA SER A 1221 -2.65 -12.09 42.11
C SER A 1221 -2.36 -11.36 40.80
N GLN A 1222 -1.83 -12.10 39.83
CA GLN A 1222 -1.53 -11.62 38.48
C GLN A 1222 -2.82 -11.37 37.69
N CYS A 1223 -2.85 -10.34 36.85
CA CYS A 1223 -3.80 -10.26 35.74
C CYS A 1223 -3.12 -9.67 34.51
N SER A 1224 -3.56 -10.08 33.33
CA SER A 1224 -3.03 -9.67 32.03
C SER A 1224 -3.85 -8.55 31.41
N ASP A 1225 -3.25 -7.38 31.20
CA ASP A 1225 -3.88 -6.33 30.41
C ASP A 1225 -3.94 -6.73 28.93
N SER A 1226 -5.12 -6.55 28.34
CA SER A 1226 -5.41 -6.82 26.93
C SER A 1226 -6.38 -5.76 26.41
N ASP A 1227 -5.88 -4.53 26.29
CA ASP A 1227 -6.65 -3.39 25.80
C ASP A 1227 -6.88 -3.50 24.28
N GLU A 1228 -8.04 -4.04 23.90
CA GLU A 1228 -8.60 -3.96 22.56
C GLU A 1228 -8.92 -2.48 22.22
N LEU A 1229 -8.13 -1.84 21.34
CA LEU A 1229 -8.42 -0.50 20.82
C LEU A 1229 -9.09 -0.57 19.44
N ASP A 1230 -10.40 -0.34 19.45
CA ASP A 1230 -11.39 -0.28 18.35
C ASP A 1230 -10.86 -0.19 16.90
N ASP A 1231 -11.14 -1.24 16.12
CA ASP A 1231 -11.13 -1.21 14.65
C ASP A 1231 -12.26 -0.32 14.08
N MET A 1232 -11.95 0.52 13.10
CA MET A 1232 -12.97 1.24 12.33
C MET A 1232 -13.59 0.36 11.22
N GLU A 1233 -14.62 -0.43 11.56
CA GLU A 1233 -15.63 -0.81 10.58
C GLU A 1233 -16.35 0.45 10.05
N GLU A 1234 -16.52 0.60 8.74
CA GLU A 1234 -17.48 1.58 8.17
C GLU A 1234 -18.92 1.11 8.42
N VAL A 1235 -19.41 1.37 9.64
CA VAL A 1235 -20.79 1.09 10.03
C VAL A 1235 -21.73 2.09 9.34
N GLU A 1236 -22.45 1.62 8.32
CA GLU A 1236 -23.54 2.36 7.65
C GLU A 1236 -24.63 2.75 8.68
N GLY A 1237 -24.51 3.94 9.26
CA GLY A 1237 -25.44 4.48 10.25
C GLY A 1237 -26.83 4.76 9.66
N ILE A 1238 -27.86 4.14 10.24
CA ILE A 1238 -29.25 4.41 9.86
C ILE A 1238 -29.68 5.76 10.46
N MET A 1239 -29.62 6.84 9.69
CA MET A 1239 -30.33 8.07 10.03
C MET A 1239 -31.82 7.93 9.71
N GLY A 1240 -32.65 8.15 10.73
CA GLY A 1240 -34.05 8.53 10.57
C GLY A 1240 -34.14 10.05 10.39
N ASP A 1241 -35.18 10.48 9.68
CA ASP A 1241 -35.43 11.87 9.27
C ASP A 1241 -36.07 12.69 10.40
N GLU A 1242 -35.44 13.82 10.80
CA GLU A 1242 -36.08 15.05 11.34
C GLU A 1242 -35.01 16.18 11.46
N GLY A 1243 -35.42 17.46 11.36
CA GLY A 1243 -34.52 18.64 11.20
C GLY A 1243 -33.77 19.10 12.45
N VAL A 1244 -32.96 20.18 12.45
CA VAL A 1244 -32.87 21.35 11.53
C VAL A 1244 -31.39 21.85 11.43
N TYR A 1245 -31.06 22.61 10.37
CA TYR A 1245 -29.74 23.25 10.14
C TYR A 1245 -29.40 24.41 11.11
N GLU A 1246 -28.13 24.52 11.50
CA GLU A 1246 -27.31 25.76 11.38
C GLU A 1246 -25.80 25.45 11.53
N TYR A 1247 -24.93 26.32 10.99
CA TYR A 1247 -23.45 26.24 10.99
C TYR A 1247 -22.85 27.35 11.90
N PRO A 1248 -21.63 27.19 12.42
CA PRO A 1248 -20.43 27.66 11.70
C PRO A 1248 -19.47 26.56 11.24
#